data_AF-A0A3Q2ZML1-F1
#
_entry.id   AF-A0A3Q2ZML1-F1
#
_cell.length_a   1.000
_cell.length_b   1.000
_cell.length_c   1.000
_cell.angle_alpha   90.00
_cell.angle_beta   90.00
_cell.angle_gamma   90.00
#
_symmetry.space_group_name_H-M   'P 1'
#
loop_
_entity.id
_entity.type
_entity.pdbx_description
1 polymer ?
#
loop_
_entity_poly.entity_id
_entity_poly.type
_entity_poly.pdbx_seq_one_letter_code
_entity_poly.pdbx_strand_id
1 'polypeptide(L)'
;MKFRAKQCIFLFSLYFLGVVAELHAPEVHTKLGSLKGEYVSVKGKETGTHAFLGIPFAKRPVGPLRLAAPEPAEGWEGLRDATKQPKMCIQDIQFINELEELYGVMMADIPDISEDCLYLNVYAPANRAHDAKLPVMVWIHGGGFTVGSASVFDASALAAYQDVVVVLVQYRLGLLGFLSTGDEHVSGNFGLLDQIQALRWVKEHIHNFGGDPDLVTIFGESAGGVSVSLLLLSPLSDGLFHRAIAESGTAAMGVLISNDPVPAMKMVANASGCSHESTEKIGACMRNLDIKTITEFVKNPIFRFPIVTDGHFLTKLVHELFHKHELLTVPFMTGINDHEGGFILAKAFAPPDWTEGMDREPIVNTMSVFYPDPKDAFIRDLIVNEYIKAGKDRVKNRDAFMELLGDLFFTVPVIKTTNAHRDAGAAVYLYEYQYPPKFLQKKRPSFVRSDHGDEIFTVFGLCFTTTHTKLADACPEEEEELSRIMMSYWGNFARTGSPNGDGLVHWPKYGAEEEYLQIDLKKQVTGHHLKKDQYVFVTQTLPEKKKQHEQTLEVHTKLGSLKGEYVSVKKKQLGAHAFLGIPFAKPPVGPLRLAAPEPAEGWEGLRDATKQPKMCIQNMSLVMELFGKLGGSAAHAFDISEDCLYLNIYTPANRAHDAKLPVMVWIHGGGLTIGSASMYDGSALAAYQDVVVVLVQYRLGFLGFFSTGDEQISGNFGFLDQIQALKWIQEHIHNFGGDPNSVTIFGESAGGVSVSLLLLSPLSDGLFHRAIAESGTAALETLLVHDPVQVMEMVANTTGCNFENKKKTGDCLRNLDIDTILKLGKGIILEFPLSVDGHFLTKPIKELYHKLELNTVPFMTGINNHEGGYLLGDIFAPQNWTEGMDREPIVNMLSMFYPDPKDALIKDLIVNEYIGTGKDRVKNRDVYTELLGDLFFTIPVIKTVNAHRDAGAAVYLYEYQHPPTILQKMRPSFVRSDHTDEIFMVFGHCFSTTHIKHGDACPEEEEELSRIMMSYWGNFARTGSPNGDGLVHWPKYGAEEEYLQIDLKKQVTGHHLKKDQYVFVTQTLPEKKKQHEENMDHIEL
;
A
#
# COMPACT_ATOMS: atom_id res chain seq x y z
N MET A 1 80.15 -46.59 24.21
CA MET A 1 81.45 -46.43 24.90
C MET A 1 81.94 -45.00 24.67
N LYS A 2 82.20 -44.26 25.76
CA LYS A 2 82.95 -42.99 25.95
C LYS A 2 83.36 -42.11 24.74
N PHE A 3 82.89 -40.85 24.78
CA PHE A 3 83.65 -39.58 24.82
C PHE A 3 84.97 -39.38 24.04
N ARG A 4 84.99 -38.36 23.16
CA ARG A 4 85.92 -37.18 23.03
C ARG A 4 86.09 -36.80 21.55
N ALA A 5 85.72 -35.62 21.06
CA ALA A 5 86.10 -34.23 21.37
C ALA A 5 87.19 -33.68 20.44
N LYS A 6 86.83 -32.57 19.77
CA LYS A 6 87.64 -31.43 19.30
C LYS A 6 88.66 -31.65 18.17
N GLN A 7 88.27 -31.22 16.97
CA GLN A 7 88.94 -30.17 16.17
C GLN A 7 88.26 -30.06 14.80
N CYS A 8 87.32 -29.11 14.67
CA CYS A 8 86.87 -28.51 13.39
C CYS A 8 85.88 -27.36 13.70
N ILE A 9 86.35 -26.37 14.46
CA ILE A 9 85.64 -25.08 14.63
C ILE A 9 86.59 -24.05 14.02
N PHE A 10 86.54 -23.85 12.71
CA PHE A 10 87.04 -22.62 12.06
C PHE A 10 86.63 -22.46 10.58
N LEU A 11 85.56 -23.13 10.11
CA LEU A 11 85.08 -23.02 8.71
C LEU A 11 83.55 -23.12 8.57
N PHE A 12 82.78 -22.69 9.58
CA PHE A 12 81.30 -22.68 9.55
C PHE A 12 80.69 -21.35 10.00
N SER A 13 81.37 -20.23 9.67
CA SER A 13 80.92 -18.87 10.05
C SER A 13 80.84 -17.90 8.86
N LEU A 14 80.88 -18.40 7.62
CA LEU A 14 80.85 -17.59 6.39
C LEU A 14 79.77 -18.03 5.38
N TYR A 15 78.77 -18.80 5.81
CA TYR A 15 77.62 -19.20 4.97
C TYR A 15 76.27 -18.95 5.69
N PHE A 16 76.20 -17.84 6.43
CA PHE A 16 74.96 -17.30 7.03
C PHE A 16 74.90 -15.77 6.80
N LEU A 17 75.23 -15.33 5.58
CA LEU A 17 75.20 -13.91 5.20
C LEU A 17 74.47 -13.66 3.86
N GLY A 18 73.50 -14.52 3.55
CA GLY A 18 72.64 -14.36 2.38
C GLY A 18 71.28 -14.99 2.63
N VAL A 19 70.46 -14.32 3.46
CA VAL A 19 69.02 -14.01 3.35
C VAL A 19 68.63 -13.43 4.71
N VAL A 20 69.07 -12.20 4.97
CA VAL A 20 68.33 -11.27 5.82
C VAL A 20 67.88 -10.20 4.84
N ALA A 21 66.77 -10.46 4.14
CA ALA A 21 66.08 -9.38 3.45
C ALA A 21 65.68 -8.37 4.53
N GLU A 22 66.10 -7.13 4.33
CA GLU A 22 66.12 -6.07 5.33
C GLU A 22 64.76 -5.88 6.02
N LEU A 23 64.78 -5.94 7.35
CA LEU A 23 63.74 -5.45 8.27
C LEU A 23 63.63 -3.90 8.27
N HIS A 24 63.86 -3.23 7.14
CA HIS A 24 63.61 -1.79 7.02
C HIS A 24 62.16 -1.57 6.58
N ALA A 25 61.46 -0.65 7.24
CA ALA A 25 60.11 -0.26 6.86
C ALA A 25 60.12 0.27 5.41
N PRO A 26 59.21 -0.16 4.52
CA PRO A 26 59.24 0.26 3.13
C PRO A 26 58.97 1.78 3.05
N GLU A 27 59.84 2.50 2.35
CA GLU A 27 59.68 3.94 2.09
C GLU A 27 59.35 4.19 0.62
N VAL A 28 58.40 5.08 0.36
CA VAL A 28 58.02 5.53 -0.99
C VAL A 28 58.05 7.04 -1.04
N HIS A 29 58.64 7.59 -2.10
CA HIS A 29 58.71 9.03 -2.34
C HIS A 29 57.72 9.42 -3.43
N THR A 30 56.81 10.34 -3.10
CA THR A 30 55.85 10.91 -4.06
C THR A 30 56.13 12.41 -4.23
N LYS A 31 55.47 13.05 -5.20
CA LYS A 31 55.51 14.52 -5.33
C LYS A 31 54.91 15.25 -4.13
N LEU A 32 54.02 14.59 -3.37
CA LEU A 32 53.39 15.17 -2.19
C LEU A 32 54.26 15.02 -0.94
N GLY A 33 55.26 14.13 -0.94
CA GLY A 33 56.11 13.86 0.21
C GLY A 33 56.47 12.37 0.34
N SER A 34 57.27 12.06 1.36
CA SER A 34 57.73 10.70 1.64
C SER A 34 56.79 9.97 2.58
N LEU A 35 56.59 8.68 2.37
CA LEU A 35 55.72 7.80 3.14
C LEU A 35 56.50 6.62 3.69
N LYS A 36 56.27 6.28 4.96
CA LYS A 36 56.75 5.05 5.60
C LYS A 36 55.59 4.07 5.72
N GLY A 37 55.67 2.95 5.01
CA GLY A 37 54.71 1.84 5.10
C GLY A 37 55.18 0.73 6.04
N GLU A 38 54.51 -0.41 5.94
CA GLU A 38 54.83 -1.64 6.68
C GLU A 38 54.87 -2.87 5.76
N TYR A 39 55.59 -3.89 6.18
CA TYR A 39 55.57 -5.20 5.52
C TYR A 39 54.51 -6.09 6.18
N VAL A 40 53.62 -6.64 5.35
CA VAL A 40 52.54 -7.53 5.75
C VAL A 40 52.79 -8.92 5.17
N SER A 41 52.82 -9.96 6.01
CA SER A 41 52.93 -11.34 5.55
C SER A 41 51.58 -11.88 5.04
N VAL A 42 51.63 -12.77 4.05
CA VAL A 42 50.45 -13.39 3.45
C VAL A 42 50.59 -14.91 3.55
N LYS A 43 49.56 -15.60 4.06
CA LYS A 43 49.58 -17.06 4.22
C LYS A 43 49.70 -17.74 2.86
N GLY A 44 50.60 -18.71 2.74
CA GLY A 44 50.80 -19.49 1.50
C GLY A 44 51.68 -18.81 0.44
N LYS A 45 52.29 -17.66 0.74
CA LYS A 45 53.26 -16.97 -0.13
C LYS A 45 54.56 -16.69 0.62
N GLU A 46 55.69 -16.87 -0.06
CA GLU A 46 57.03 -16.59 0.51
C GLU A 46 57.27 -15.08 0.70
N THR A 47 56.73 -14.27 -0.19
CA THR A 47 56.85 -12.81 -0.17
C THR A 47 55.47 -12.18 0.06
N GLY A 48 55.40 -11.28 1.04
CA GLY A 48 54.19 -10.56 1.40
C GLY A 48 54.00 -9.26 0.61
N THR A 49 53.41 -8.27 1.27
CA THR A 49 52.95 -7.02 0.66
C THR A 49 53.50 -5.83 1.44
N HIS A 50 53.91 -4.76 0.74
CA HIS A 50 54.14 -3.45 1.34
C HIS A 50 52.81 -2.69 1.41
N ALA A 51 52.36 -2.38 2.63
CA ALA A 51 51.14 -1.64 2.89
C ALA A 51 51.45 -0.19 3.28
N PHE A 52 50.71 0.76 2.71
CA PHE A 52 50.78 2.18 3.02
C PHE A 52 49.37 2.68 3.30
N LEU A 53 49.08 3.00 4.56
CA LEU A 53 47.76 3.29 5.09
C LEU A 53 47.58 4.80 5.36
N GLY A 54 46.37 5.32 5.14
CA GLY A 54 46.00 6.68 5.51
C GLY A 54 46.68 7.79 4.69
N ILE A 55 46.84 7.58 3.38
CA ILE A 55 47.44 8.56 2.47
C ILE A 55 46.37 9.57 2.03
N PRO A 56 46.55 10.89 2.23
CA PRO A 56 45.56 11.88 1.79
C PRO A 56 45.59 12.02 0.26
N PHE A 57 44.42 11.92 -0.37
CA PHE A 57 44.27 12.16 -1.82
C PHE A 57 43.58 13.49 -2.13
N ALA A 58 42.92 14.08 -1.14
CA ALA A 58 42.26 15.38 -1.23
C ALA A 58 42.49 16.21 0.05
N LYS A 59 42.23 17.52 -0.03
CA LYS A 59 42.14 18.38 1.15
C LYS A 59 41.00 17.94 2.04
N ARG A 60 41.16 18.17 3.34
CA ARG A 60 40.13 17.90 4.35
C ARG A 60 38.83 18.68 4.04
N PRO A 61 37.68 18.00 3.88
CA PRO A 61 36.42 18.61 3.43
C PRO A 61 35.65 19.29 4.56
N VAL A 62 36.32 20.21 5.28
CA VAL A 62 35.77 20.95 6.43
C VAL A 62 35.64 22.44 6.12
N GLY A 63 34.84 23.15 6.91
CA GLY A 63 34.65 24.60 6.78
C GLY A 63 34.13 24.96 5.38
N PRO A 64 34.80 25.84 4.60
CA PRO A 64 34.36 26.18 3.25
C PRO A 64 34.30 25.01 2.26
N LEU A 65 35.07 23.94 2.51
CA LEU A 65 35.07 22.73 1.68
C LEU A 65 34.00 21.71 2.09
N ARG A 66 33.24 22.00 3.16
CA ARG A 66 32.07 21.20 3.52
C ARG A 66 30.98 21.39 2.48
N LEU A 67 30.40 20.29 2.01
CA LEU A 67 29.41 20.28 0.91
C LEU A 67 29.92 21.05 -0.32
N ALA A 68 31.17 20.78 -0.69
CA ALA A 68 31.83 21.25 -1.90
C ALA A 68 32.60 20.11 -2.57
N ALA A 69 32.94 20.29 -3.85
CA ALA A 69 33.81 19.37 -4.58
C ALA A 69 35.19 19.24 -3.88
N PRO A 70 35.81 18.05 -3.88
CA PRO A 70 37.12 17.85 -3.29
C PRO A 70 38.21 18.61 -4.05
N GLU A 71 39.19 19.13 -3.32
CA GLU A 71 40.40 19.72 -3.89
C GLU A 71 41.59 18.75 -3.72
N PRO A 72 42.59 18.74 -4.64
CA PRO A 72 43.78 17.90 -4.50
C PRO A 72 44.53 18.10 -3.19
N ALA A 73 45.08 17.01 -2.62
CA ALA A 73 45.84 17.06 -1.38
C ALA A 73 47.06 17.99 -1.46
N GLU A 74 47.39 18.62 -0.33
CA GLU A 74 48.60 19.42 -0.19
C GLU A 74 49.81 18.55 0.11
N GLY A 75 50.99 18.95 -0.38
CA GLY A 75 52.25 18.29 -0.05
C GLY A 75 52.64 18.51 1.42
N TRP A 76 53.38 17.57 1.98
CA TRP A 76 53.95 17.63 3.33
C TRP A 76 55.48 17.50 3.29
N GLU A 77 56.13 18.07 4.31
CA GLU A 77 57.57 17.93 4.50
C GLU A 77 57.90 16.70 5.38
N GLY A 78 59.03 16.06 5.08
CA GLY A 78 59.53 14.92 5.85
C GLY A 78 58.86 13.58 5.55
N LEU A 79 59.08 12.61 6.44
CA LEU A 79 58.57 11.25 6.34
C LEU A 79 57.25 11.14 7.13
N ARG A 80 56.15 10.89 6.41
CA ARG A 80 54.83 10.65 7.02
C ARG A 80 54.65 9.17 7.34
N ASP A 81 54.20 8.89 8.55
CA ASP A 81 53.87 7.54 8.99
C ASP A 81 52.55 7.08 8.33
N ALA A 82 52.65 6.07 7.47
CA ALA A 82 51.55 5.46 6.73
C ALA A 82 51.37 3.99 7.16
N THR A 83 51.46 3.73 8.47
CA THR A 83 51.26 2.39 9.08
C THR A 83 49.97 2.30 9.89
N LYS A 84 49.09 3.31 9.81
CA LYS A 84 47.86 3.40 10.62
C LYS A 84 46.65 3.66 9.74
N GLN A 85 45.53 3.01 10.09
CA GLN A 85 44.27 3.25 9.40
C GLN A 85 43.80 4.71 9.56
N PRO A 86 43.26 5.33 8.51
CA PRO A 86 42.67 6.66 8.61
C PRO A 86 41.36 6.61 9.41
N LYS A 87 40.95 7.78 9.91
CA LYS A 87 39.60 7.96 10.43
C LYS A 87 38.57 7.74 9.34
N MET A 88 37.44 7.14 9.69
CA MET A 88 36.34 6.90 8.76
C MET A 88 35.54 8.19 8.51
N CYS A 89 34.88 8.28 7.35
CA CYS A 89 33.95 9.38 7.12
C CYS A 89 32.74 9.31 8.08
N ILE A 90 32.09 10.45 8.33
CA ILE A 90 30.93 10.55 9.25
C ILE A 90 29.83 9.55 8.85
N GLN A 91 29.53 8.63 9.77
CA GLN A 91 28.57 7.55 9.60
C GLN A 91 28.16 6.94 10.96
N ASP A 92 27.21 6.00 10.99
CA ASP A 92 26.80 5.33 12.22
C ASP A 92 27.73 4.16 12.61
N ILE A 93 28.61 4.41 13.58
CA ILE A 93 29.52 3.39 14.14
C ILE A 93 28.77 2.21 14.77
N GLN A 94 27.59 2.41 15.36
CA GLN A 94 26.85 1.30 15.97
C GLN A 94 26.39 0.32 14.90
N PHE A 95 25.88 0.83 13.79
CA PHE A 95 25.49 0.01 12.65
C PHE A 95 26.69 -0.73 12.02
N ILE A 96 27.89 -0.12 11.97
CA ILE A 96 29.11 -0.83 11.53
C ILE A 96 29.41 -2.04 12.43
N ASN A 97 29.31 -1.88 13.76
CA ASN A 97 29.55 -2.99 14.69
C ASN A 97 28.53 -4.13 14.46
N GLU A 98 27.27 -3.79 14.18
CA GLU A 98 26.24 -4.78 13.84
C GLU A 98 26.55 -5.48 12.50
N LEU A 99 27.04 -4.75 11.51
CA LEU A 99 27.49 -5.31 10.23
C LEU A 99 28.70 -6.24 10.40
N GLU A 100 29.66 -5.90 11.26
CA GLU A 100 30.79 -6.78 11.60
C GLU A 100 30.29 -8.13 12.14
N GLU A 101 29.33 -8.10 13.06
CA GLU A 101 28.74 -9.32 13.62
C GLU A 101 28.05 -10.17 12.53
N LEU A 102 27.29 -9.51 11.65
CA LEU A 102 26.54 -10.11 10.54
C LEU A 102 27.44 -10.76 9.48
N TYR A 103 28.53 -10.08 9.12
CA TYR A 103 29.52 -10.55 8.14
C TYR A 103 30.57 -11.46 8.76
N GLY A 104 30.57 -11.66 10.08
CA GLY A 104 31.47 -12.60 10.78
C GLY A 104 32.96 -12.36 10.59
N VAL A 105 33.33 -11.13 10.23
CA VAL A 105 34.70 -10.63 10.20
C VAL A 105 35.05 -10.14 11.59
N MET A 106 36.30 -10.34 12.03
CA MET A 106 36.83 -9.69 13.23
C MET A 106 37.75 -8.55 12.80
N MET A 107 37.38 -7.34 13.18
CA MET A 107 38.24 -6.16 13.07
C MET A 107 38.99 -5.96 14.39
N ALA A 108 40.32 -5.84 14.31
CA ALA A 108 41.14 -5.65 15.51
C ALA A 108 40.83 -4.33 16.24
N ASP A 109 40.57 -3.25 15.48
CA ASP A 109 40.13 -1.93 15.96
C ASP A 109 39.31 -1.24 14.86
N ILE A 110 38.11 -0.72 15.20
CA ILE A 110 37.30 0.11 14.30
C ILE A 110 37.73 1.57 14.46
N PRO A 111 38.25 2.25 13.41
CA PRO A 111 38.73 3.63 13.54
C PRO A 111 37.62 4.64 13.88
N ASP A 112 37.95 5.71 14.60
CA ASP A 112 37.02 6.82 14.86
C ASP A 112 36.52 7.49 13.57
N ILE A 113 35.36 8.16 13.64
CA ILE A 113 34.82 8.98 12.55
C ILE A 113 35.34 10.42 12.57
N SER A 114 35.43 11.04 11.39
CA SER A 114 35.87 12.42 11.18
C SER A 114 35.38 12.94 9.83
N GLU A 115 35.21 14.26 9.70
CA GLU A 115 35.05 14.88 8.37
C GLU A 115 36.37 14.94 7.60
N ASP A 116 37.50 15.04 8.31
CA ASP A 116 38.82 14.82 7.72
C ASP A 116 39.01 13.32 7.50
N CYS A 117 38.50 12.82 6.37
CA CYS A 117 38.40 11.38 6.05
C CYS A 117 38.78 11.01 4.61
N LEU A 118 39.20 11.96 3.76
CA LEU A 118 39.53 11.71 2.34
C LEU A 118 40.94 11.10 2.17
N TYR A 119 41.05 9.83 2.56
CA TYR A 119 42.27 9.04 2.56
C TYR A 119 42.13 7.76 1.73
N LEU A 120 43.25 7.22 1.30
CA LEU A 120 43.34 5.90 0.65
C LEU A 120 44.46 5.05 1.25
N ASN A 121 44.33 3.74 1.06
CA ASN A 121 45.33 2.73 1.41
C ASN A 121 45.91 2.10 0.14
N VAL A 122 47.21 1.82 0.10
CA VAL A 122 47.89 1.19 -1.05
C VAL A 122 48.61 -0.09 -0.60
N TYR A 123 48.37 -1.18 -1.30
CA TYR A 123 48.98 -2.49 -1.09
C TYR A 123 49.74 -2.90 -2.36
N ALA A 124 51.05 -3.14 -2.25
CA ALA A 124 51.90 -3.50 -3.38
C ALA A 124 52.77 -4.72 -3.07
N PRO A 125 52.95 -5.69 -4.01
CA PRO A 125 53.77 -6.88 -3.78
C PRO A 125 55.19 -6.53 -3.33
N ALA A 126 55.70 -7.17 -2.27
CA ALA A 126 56.98 -6.80 -1.68
C ALA A 126 58.21 -7.17 -2.55
N ASN A 127 58.07 -8.20 -3.39
CA ASN A 127 59.10 -8.72 -4.29
C ASN A 127 59.18 -8.01 -5.65
N ARG A 128 58.40 -6.93 -5.85
CA ARG A 128 58.36 -6.18 -7.11
C ARG A 128 59.72 -5.55 -7.46
N ALA A 129 60.01 -5.47 -8.75
CA ALA A 129 61.14 -4.68 -9.25
C ALA A 129 60.91 -3.18 -8.96
N HIS A 130 62.00 -2.42 -8.80
CA HIS A 130 61.93 -0.98 -8.52
C HIS A 130 61.24 -0.19 -9.65
N ASP A 131 61.34 -0.65 -10.90
CA ASP A 131 60.73 -0.07 -12.10
C ASP A 131 59.49 -0.85 -12.58
N ALA A 132 58.89 -1.66 -11.71
CA ALA A 132 57.71 -2.45 -12.03
C ALA A 132 56.53 -1.56 -12.50
N LYS A 133 55.76 -2.11 -13.45
CA LYS A 133 54.51 -1.53 -13.97
C LYS A 133 53.39 -2.56 -13.82
N LEU A 134 52.96 -2.78 -12.59
CA LEU A 134 51.94 -3.78 -12.27
C LEU A 134 50.53 -3.25 -12.55
N PRO A 135 49.57 -4.11 -12.92
CA PRO A 135 48.16 -3.71 -13.00
C PRO A 135 47.69 -3.10 -11.67
N VAL A 136 46.87 -2.05 -11.76
CA VAL A 136 46.33 -1.35 -10.60
C VAL A 136 44.85 -1.67 -10.45
N MET A 137 44.42 -2.03 -9.24
CA MET A 137 43.01 -2.25 -8.91
C MET A 137 42.56 -1.26 -7.82
N VAL A 138 41.54 -0.46 -8.10
CA VAL A 138 41.03 0.57 -7.18
C VAL A 138 39.66 0.17 -6.65
N TRP A 139 39.60 -0.16 -5.36
CA TRP A 139 38.40 -0.58 -4.66
C TRP A 139 37.59 0.62 -4.17
N ILE A 140 36.29 0.59 -4.46
CA ILE A 140 35.29 1.51 -3.95
C ILE A 140 34.32 0.69 -3.09
N HIS A 141 34.23 1.02 -1.81
CA HIS A 141 33.43 0.22 -0.87
C HIS A 141 31.93 0.43 -1.04
N GLY A 142 31.16 -0.62 -0.71
CA GLY A 142 29.71 -0.63 -0.57
C GLY A 142 29.20 0.05 0.71
N GLY A 143 28.00 -0.34 1.14
CA GLY A 143 27.33 0.20 2.34
C GLY A 143 26.23 1.22 2.07
N GLY A 144 25.54 1.13 0.93
CA GLY A 144 24.34 1.91 0.62
C GLY A 144 24.54 3.43 0.53
N PHE A 145 25.79 3.89 0.35
CA PHE A 145 26.20 5.30 0.44
C PHE A 145 26.03 5.95 1.83
N THR A 146 25.75 5.17 2.87
CA THR A 146 25.54 5.66 4.24
C THR A 146 26.60 5.17 5.21
N VAL A 147 27.18 3.99 4.96
CA VAL A 147 28.26 3.40 5.75
C VAL A 147 29.36 2.80 4.85
N GLY A 148 30.50 2.44 5.45
CA GLY A 148 31.65 1.81 4.80
C GLY A 148 32.94 2.62 4.95
N SER A 149 34.08 1.96 4.68
CA SER A 149 35.41 2.57 4.76
C SER A 149 36.45 1.72 4.03
N ALA A 150 37.56 2.33 3.61
CA ALA A 150 38.77 1.62 3.18
C ALA A 150 39.43 0.81 4.31
N SER A 151 39.18 1.18 5.57
CA SER A 151 39.80 0.57 6.75
C SER A 151 39.22 -0.80 7.11
N VAL A 152 38.11 -1.23 6.49
CA VAL A 152 37.50 -2.54 6.75
C VAL A 152 38.05 -3.66 5.87
N PHE A 153 38.82 -3.31 4.84
CA PHE A 153 39.34 -4.26 3.85
C PHE A 153 40.86 -4.42 3.96
N ASP A 154 41.34 -5.65 3.79
CA ASP A 154 42.75 -6.00 3.65
C ASP A 154 43.00 -6.57 2.25
N ALA A 155 43.78 -5.85 1.44
CA ALA A 155 44.11 -6.26 0.08
C ALA A 155 45.48 -6.95 -0.06
N SER A 156 46.12 -7.31 1.06
CA SER A 156 47.45 -7.92 1.06
C SER A 156 47.48 -9.23 0.28
N ALA A 157 46.47 -10.08 0.46
CA ALA A 157 46.38 -11.37 -0.23
C ALA A 157 46.16 -11.20 -1.73
N LEU A 158 45.18 -10.39 -2.15
CA LEU A 158 44.93 -10.10 -3.57
C LEU A 158 46.18 -9.54 -4.27
N ALA A 159 46.86 -8.57 -3.64
CA ALA A 159 48.10 -8.01 -4.16
C ALA A 159 49.20 -9.07 -4.34
N ALA A 160 49.49 -9.87 -3.31
CA ALA A 160 50.57 -10.87 -3.34
C ALA A 160 50.27 -12.12 -4.19
N TYR A 161 49.01 -12.52 -4.32
CA TYR A 161 48.64 -13.68 -5.13
C TYR A 161 48.57 -13.35 -6.62
N GLN A 162 48.18 -12.12 -6.99
CA GLN A 162 47.92 -11.74 -8.38
C GLN A 162 48.95 -10.77 -8.98
N ASP A 163 49.97 -10.38 -8.21
CA ASP A 163 50.99 -9.42 -8.61
C ASP A 163 50.37 -8.11 -9.12
N VAL A 164 49.46 -7.54 -8.32
CA VAL A 164 48.74 -6.30 -8.61
C VAL A 164 48.94 -5.29 -7.48
N VAL A 165 48.87 -4.00 -7.81
CA VAL A 165 48.80 -2.93 -6.80
C VAL A 165 47.33 -2.64 -6.51
N VAL A 166 46.91 -2.75 -5.25
CA VAL A 166 45.52 -2.50 -4.85
C VAL A 166 45.41 -1.20 -4.06
N VAL A 167 44.45 -0.36 -4.43
CA VAL A 167 44.16 0.93 -3.79
C VAL A 167 42.77 0.88 -3.18
N LEU A 168 42.62 1.18 -1.89
CA LEU A 168 41.32 1.22 -1.21
C LEU A 168 40.97 2.67 -0.91
N VAL A 169 39.82 3.16 -1.39
CA VAL A 169 39.45 4.58 -1.30
C VAL A 169 38.34 4.82 -0.28
N GLN A 170 38.48 5.86 0.55
CA GLN A 170 37.37 6.43 1.33
C GLN A 170 36.71 7.59 0.58
N TYR A 171 35.39 7.73 0.71
CA TYR A 171 34.63 8.84 0.15
C TYR A 171 33.55 9.30 1.12
N ARG A 172 33.06 10.54 0.98
CA ARG A 172 31.99 11.07 1.85
C ARG A 172 30.67 10.32 1.65
N LEU A 173 29.98 10.08 2.77
CA LEU A 173 28.73 9.31 2.85
C LEU A 173 27.56 10.19 3.32
N GLY A 174 26.34 9.68 3.16
CA GLY A 174 25.10 10.26 3.66
C GLY A 174 24.92 11.72 3.24
N LEU A 175 24.49 12.56 4.19
CA LEU A 175 24.25 13.98 3.97
C LEU A 175 25.47 14.69 3.38
N LEU A 176 26.68 14.41 3.90
CA LEU A 176 27.91 15.08 3.48
C LEU A 176 28.38 14.65 2.08
N GLY A 177 27.97 13.46 1.63
CA GLY A 177 28.30 12.93 0.31
C GLY A 177 27.28 13.28 -0.77
N PHE A 178 25.99 13.37 -0.45
CA PHE A 178 24.92 13.29 -1.46
C PHE A 178 23.78 14.30 -1.32
N LEU A 179 23.76 15.14 -0.27
CA LEU A 179 22.76 16.21 -0.18
C LEU A 179 22.88 17.17 -1.37
N SER A 180 21.75 17.49 -2.01
CA SER A 180 21.66 18.45 -3.11
C SER A 180 20.50 19.42 -2.88
N THR A 181 20.68 20.68 -3.25
CA THR A 181 19.60 21.68 -3.33
C THR A 181 18.91 21.71 -4.70
N GLY A 182 19.41 20.92 -5.67
CA GLY A 182 18.93 20.93 -7.05
C GLY A 182 19.46 22.10 -7.89
N ASP A 183 20.42 22.86 -7.36
CA ASP A 183 21.05 24.03 -7.98
C ASP A 183 22.52 24.18 -7.54
N GLU A 184 23.16 25.28 -7.92
CA GLU A 184 24.59 25.53 -7.65
C GLU A 184 24.94 25.73 -6.18
N HIS A 185 23.97 25.97 -5.28
CA HIS A 185 24.27 26.29 -3.89
C HIS A 185 24.77 25.08 -3.09
N VAL A 186 24.26 23.89 -3.40
CA VAL A 186 24.77 22.58 -2.99
C VAL A 186 24.48 21.59 -4.12
N SER A 187 25.44 21.38 -5.02
CA SER A 187 25.25 20.56 -6.22
C SER A 187 24.91 19.10 -5.93
N GLY A 188 25.45 18.53 -4.85
CA GLY A 188 25.36 17.11 -4.52
C GLY A 188 26.47 16.27 -5.17
N ASN A 189 26.33 14.95 -5.10
CA ASN A 189 27.26 13.95 -5.65
C ASN A 189 28.73 14.08 -5.19
N PHE A 190 28.98 14.73 -4.05
CA PHE A 190 30.31 14.96 -3.52
C PHE A 190 31.09 13.66 -3.25
N GLY A 191 30.42 12.60 -2.79
CA GLY A 191 31.05 11.28 -2.62
C GLY A 191 31.57 10.70 -3.93
N LEU A 192 30.87 10.92 -5.05
CA LEU A 192 31.32 10.48 -6.39
C LEU A 192 32.47 11.36 -6.91
N LEU A 193 32.44 12.66 -6.60
CA LEU A 193 33.55 13.57 -6.93
C LEU A 193 34.81 13.24 -6.11
N ASP A 194 34.67 12.77 -4.86
CA ASP A 194 35.78 12.26 -4.04
C ASP A 194 36.47 11.08 -4.74
N GLN A 195 35.69 10.16 -5.30
CA GLN A 195 36.23 9.03 -6.06
C GLN A 195 36.96 9.48 -7.33
N ILE A 196 36.43 10.46 -8.08
CA ILE A 196 37.14 11.07 -9.22
C ILE A 196 38.49 11.66 -8.78
N GLN A 197 38.51 12.38 -7.65
CA GLN A 197 39.76 12.97 -7.14
C GLN A 197 40.76 11.89 -6.67
N ALA A 198 40.29 10.79 -6.08
CA ALA A 198 41.13 9.64 -5.76
C ALA A 198 41.72 8.99 -7.03
N LEU A 199 40.93 8.84 -8.11
CA LEU A 199 41.42 8.31 -9.38
C LEU A 199 42.45 9.23 -10.05
N ARG A 200 42.28 10.56 -9.95
CA ARG A 200 43.30 11.52 -10.37
C ARG A 200 44.61 11.36 -9.57
N TRP A 201 44.49 11.15 -8.26
CA TRP A 201 45.65 10.85 -7.41
C TRP A 201 46.34 9.54 -7.83
N VAL A 202 45.58 8.49 -8.11
CA VAL A 202 46.12 7.21 -8.61
C VAL A 202 46.88 7.43 -9.91
N LYS A 203 46.28 8.12 -10.88
CA LYS A 203 46.93 8.42 -12.16
C LYS A 203 48.24 9.19 -12.00
N GLU A 204 48.31 10.11 -11.03
CA GLU A 204 49.53 10.90 -10.81
C GLU A 204 50.60 10.16 -9.99
N HIS A 205 50.24 9.30 -9.04
CA HIS A 205 51.16 8.84 -8.01
C HIS A 205 51.40 7.33 -7.92
N ILE A 206 50.56 6.49 -8.54
CA ILE A 206 50.61 5.03 -8.30
C ILE A 206 51.90 4.36 -8.80
N HIS A 207 52.57 4.97 -9.79
CA HIS A 207 53.87 4.51 -10.28
C HIS A 207 54.95 4.49 -9.19
N ASN A 208 54.87 5.36 -8.17
CA ASN A 208 55.81 5.35 -7.05
C ASN A 208 55.70 4.08 -6.19
N PHE A 209 54.57 3.38 -6.30
CA PHE A 209 54.30 2.12 -5.61
C PHE A 209 54.53 0.90 -6.53
N GLY A 210 54.98 1.10 -7.77
CA GLY A 210 55.19 0.06 -8.78
C GLY A 210 53.95 -0.30 -9.61
N GLY A 211 52.89 0.53 -9.54
CA GLY A 211 51.67 0.35 -10.34
C GLY A 211 51.75 1.10 -11.68
N ASP A 212 51.05 0.60 -12.70
CA ASP A 212 50.94 1.24 -14.00
C ASP A 212 49.71 2.17 -14.05
N PRO A 213 49.89 3.51 -14.14
CA PRO A 213 48.77 4.46 -14.24
C PRO A 213 47.96 4.32 -15.55
N ASP A 214 48.49 3.62 -16.55
CA ASP A 214 47.82 3.34 -17.83
C ASP A 214 47.16 1.94 -17.85
N LEU A 215 47.14 1.23 -16.70
CA LEU A 215 46.52 -0.10 -16.55
C LEU A 215 45.69 -0.20 -15.26
N VAL A 216 44.80 0.77 -15.08
CA VAL A 216 43.93 0.89 -13.90
C VAL A 216 42.58 0.20 -14.13
N THR A 217 42.18 -0.63 -13.17
CA THR A 217 40.86 -1.27 -13.08
C THR A 217 40.14 -0.75 -11.84
N ILE A 218 38.94 -0.20 -11.99
CA ILE A 218 38.10 0.15 -10.83
C ILE A 218 37.19 -1.03 -10.49
N PHE A 219 36.99 -1.29 -9.21
CA PHE A 219 36.09 -2.35 -8.75
C PHE A 219 35.38 -1.96 -7.46
N GLY A 220 34.18 -2.50 -7.23
CA GLY A 220 33.39 -2.17 -6.06
C GLY A 220 32.15 -3.05 -5.94
N GLU A 221 31.66 -3.19 -4.72
CA GLU A 221 30.46 -3.98 -4.39
C GLU A 221 29.30 -3.09 -3.91
N SER A 222 28.06 -3.49 -4.20
CA SER A 222 26.85 -2.79 -3.77
C SER A 222 26.88 -1.31 -4.18
N ALA A 223 26.78 -0.35 -3.24
CA ALA A 223 26.96 1.08 -3.52
C ALA A 223 28.32 1.43 -4.20
N GLY A 224 29.37 0.66 -3.95
CA GLY A 224 30.64 0.73 -4.65
C GLY A 224 30.54 0.24 -6.10
N GLY A 225 29.77 -0.82 -6.36
CA GLY A 225 29.44 -1.28 -7.70
C GLY A 225 28.59 -0.26 -8.47
N VAL A 226 27.62 0.37 -7.79
CA VAL A 226 26.86 1.51 -8.33
C VAL A 226 27.81 2.65 -8.70
N SER A 227 28.77 2.95 -7.83
CA SER A 227 29.81 3.97 -8.11
C SER A 227 30.63 3.64 -9.35
N VAL A 228 31.12 2.40 -9.48
CA VAL A 228 31.84 1.94 -10.69
C VAL A 228 30.99 2.10 -11.94
N SER A 229 29.73 1.66 -11.88
CA SER A 229 28.80 1.76 -13.00
C SER A 229 28.47 3.21 -13.37
N LEU A 230 28.37 4.12 -12.40
CA LEU A 230 28.17 5.55 -12.63
C LEU A 230 29.42 6.25 -13.16
N LEU A 231 30.61 5.83 -12.72
CA LEU A 231 31.87 6.34 -13.26
C LEU A 231 31.99 6.00 -14.76
N LEU A 232 31.51 4.84 -15.21
CA LEU A 232 31.42 4.49 -16.64
C LEU A 232 30.48 5.42 -17.44
N LEU A 233 29.59 6.15 -16.77
CA LEU A 233 28.63 7.08 -17.39
C LEU A 233 29.06 8.56 -17.28
N SER A 234 30.04 8.86 -16.43
CA SER A 234 30.47 10.23 -16.18
C SER A 234 31.59 10.66 -17.13
N PRO A 235 31.47 11.81 -17.82
CA PRO A 235 32.57 12.34 -18.63
C PRO A 235 33.78 12.75 -17.79
N LEU A 236 33.61 12.98 -16.47
CA LEU A 236 34.70 13.40 -15.58
C LEU A 236 35.72 12.29 -15.31
N SER A 237 35.34 11.04 -15.59
CA SER A 237 36.16 9.86 -15.34
C SER A 237 36.96 9.42 -16.57
N ASP A 238 36.73 10.05 -17.73
CA ASP A 238 37.36 9.66 -18.99
C ASP A 238 38.89 9.68 -18.89
N GLY A 239 39.50 8.59 -19.34
CA GLY A 239 40.94 8.36 -19.26
C GLY A 239 41.51 8.14 -17.86
N LEU A 240 40.70 8.03 -16.80
CA LEU A 240 41.20 7.74 -15.44
C LEU A 240 41.32 6.24 -15.13
N PHE A 241 40.60 5.39 -15.86
CA PHE A 241 40.69 3.93 -15.75
C PHE A 241 40.47 3.26 -17.10
N HIS A 242 40.80 1.98 -17.17
CA HIS A 242 40.86 1.22 -18.41
C HIS A 242 40.00 -0.03 -18.38
N ARG A 243 39.49 -0.41 -17.20
CA ARG A 243 38.62 -1.57 -16.96
C ARG A 243 37.75 -1.32 -15.73
N ALA A 244 36.60 -1.99 -15.66
CA ALA A 244 35.66 -1.82 -14.56
C ALA A 244 35.05 -3.16 -14.12
N ILE A 245 34.86 -3.32 -12.80
CA ILE A 245 34.17 -4.47 -12.21
C ILE A 245 33.08 -3.94 -11.25
N ALA A 246 31.81 -4.23 -11.50
CA ALA A 246 30.71 -3.82 -10.62
C ALA A 246 30.02 -5.06 -10.03
N GLU A 247 30.22 -5.29 -8.73
CA GLU A 247 29.72 -6.47 -8.00
C GLU A 247 28.37 -6.10 -7.35
N SER A 248 27.30 -6.80 -7.74
CA SER A 248 25.88 -6.60 -7.39
C SER A 248 25.25 -5.26 -7.78
N GLY A 249 25.87 -4.12 -7.43
CA GLY A 249 25.30 -2.79 -7.65
C GLY A 249 25.61 -2.19 -9.01
N THR A 250 24.64 -1.47 -9.59
CA THR A 250 24.80 -0.79 -10.89
C THR A 250 24.03 0.53 -10.99
N ALA A 251 24.34 1.34 -12.00
CA ALA A 251 23.65 2.61 -12.26
C ALA A 251 22.16 2.41 -12.63
N ALA A 252 21.73 1.21 -13.02
CA ALA A 252 20.32 0.90 -13.30
C ALA A 252 19.45 0.77 -12.04
N MET A 253 20.02 0.89 -10.83
CA MET A 253 19.30 0.85 -9.54
C MET A 253 18.55 2.16 -9.28
N GLY A 254 17.37 2.31 -9.90
CA GLY A 254 16.57 3.54 -9.82
C GLY A 254 16.19 3.98 -8.40
N VAL A 255 16.16 3.07 -7.42
CA VAL A 255 15.85 3.40 -6.00
C VAL A 255 16.92 4.28 -5.34
N LEU A 256 18.15 4.31 -5.87
CA LEU A 256 19.27 5.10 -5.33
C LEU A 256 19.51 6.41 -6.09
N ILE A 257 18.79 6.64 -7.18
CA ILE A 257 18.97 7.78 -8.09
C ILE A 257 17.67 8.58 -8.15
N SER A 258 17.72 9.88 -7.87
CA SER A 258 16.57 10.78 -7.95
C SER A 258 16.80 11.88 -8.97
N ASN A 259 15.70 12.25 -9.65
CA ASN A 259 15.67 13.41 -10.54
C ASN A 259 15.18 14.68 -9.82
N ASP A 260 14.65 14.53 -8.61
CA ASP A 260 14.19 15.63 -7.78
C ASP A 260 14.78 15.51 -6.36
N PRO A 261 15.83 16.29 -6.03
CA PRO A 261 16.41 16.30 -4.69
C PRO A 261 15.65 17.17 -3.68
N VAL A 262 14.69 17.99 -4.14
CA VAL A 262 14.03 19.01 -3.32
C VAL A 262 13.29 18.42 -2.11
N PRO A 263 12.58 17.28 -2.19
CA PRO A 263 11.91 16.69 -1.03
C PRO A 263 12.88 16.31 0.09
N ALA A 264 13.99 15.66 -0.23
CA ALA A 264 15.00 15.26 0.75
C ALA A 264 15.64 16.49 1.41
N MET A 265 15.98 17.50 0.61
CA MET A 265 16.49 18.79 1.09
C MET A 265 15.52 19.46 2.08
N LYS A 266 14.24 19.58 1.72
CA LYS A 266 13.21 20.21 2.58
C LYS A 266 13.01 19.44 3.88
N MET A 267 13.07 18.12 3.84
CA MET A 267 12.93 17.29 5.03
C MET A 267 14.06 17.53 6.03
N VAL A 268 15.32 17.59 5.56
CA VAL A 268 16.45 17.93 6.43
C VAL A 268 16.34 19.37 6.92
N ALA A 269 15.97 20.33 6.07
CA ALA A 269 15.83 21.74 6.46
C ALA A 269 14.79 21.92 7.58
N ASN A 270 13.65 21.24 7.48
CA ASN A 270 12.64 21.22 8.54
C ASN A 270 13.19 20.62 9.84
N ALA A 271 13.87 19.47 9.76
CA ALA A 271 14.36 18.76 10.93
C ALA A 271 15.53 19.47 11.63
N SER A 272 16.34 20.23 10.88
CA SER A 272 17.44 21.03 11.42
C SER A 272 17.05 22.45 11.80
N GLY A 273 15.82 22.89 11.51
CA GLY A 273 15.35 24.25 11.75
C GLY A 273 16.00 25.29 10.82
N CYS A 274 16.55 24.87 9.67
CA CYS A 274 17.06 25.79 8.66
C CYS A 274 15.91 26.58 8.01
N SER A 275 16.15 27.83 7.61
CA SER A 275 15.15 28.65 6.91
C SER A 275 14.84 28.10 5.51
N HIS A 276 13.57 28.18 5.10
CA HIS A 276 13.07 27.76 3.79
C HIS A 276 13.00 28.92 2.77
N GLU A 277 13.57 30.08 3.10
CA GLU A 277 13.47 31.29 2.28
C GLU A 277 14.16 31.15 0.91
N SER A 278 15.30 30.46 0.84
CA SER A 278 16.01 30.16 -0.42
C SER A 278 16.93 28.95 -0.27
N THR A 279 17.25 28.28 -1.37
CA THR A 279 18.23 27.18 -1.44
C THR A 279 19.63 27.62 -1.00
N GLU A 280 20.03 28.86 -1.29
CA GLU A 280 21.26 29.47 -0.78
C GLU A 280 21.30 29.48 0.76
N LYS A 281 20.23 29.95 1.41
CA LYS A 281 20.14 30.02 2.88
C LYS A 281 20.10 28.63 3.50
N ILE A 282 19.40 27.68 2.86
CA ILE A 282 19.43 26.27 3.24
C ILE A 282 20.87 25.76 3.18
N GLY A 283 21.55 25.90 2.05
CA GLY A 283 22.93 25.45 1.87
C GLY A 283 23.91 26.07 2.88
N ALA A 284 23.80 27.37 3.15
CA ALA A 284 24.60 28.05 4.17
C ALA A 284 24.32 27.52 5.58
N CYS A 285 23.06 27.23 5.92
CA CYS A 285 22.67 26.62 7.18
C CYS A 285 23.23 25.19 7.31
N MET A 286 23.08 24.36 6.26
CA MET A 286 23.56 22.98 6.23
C MET A 286 25.07 22.88 6.44
N ARG A 287 25.85 23.82 5.88
CA ARG A 287 27.30 23.89 6.11
C ARG A 287 27.67 24.19 7.56
N ASN A 288 26.78 24.79 8.35
CA ASN A 288 27.04 25.15 9.74
C ASN A 288 26.48 24.14 10.77
N LEU A 289 25.86 23.04 10.33
CA LEU A 289 25.40 21.99 11.24
C LEU A 289 26.57 21.37 12.00
N ASP A 290 26.34 21.05 13.27
CA ASP A 290 27.30 20.29 14.06
C ASP A 290 27.26 18.79 13.71
N ILE A 291 28.36 18.10 14.00
CA ILE A 291 28.53 16.69 13.65
C ILE A 291 27.49 15.80 14.34
N LYS A 292 27.01 16.17 15.53
CA LYS A 292 26.02 15.37 16.27
C LYS A 292 24.69 15.39 15.54
N THR A 293 24.21 16.56 15.11
CA THR A 293 23.00 16.68 14.29
C THR A 293 23.13 15.91 12.96
N ILE A 294 24.28 16.00 12.28
CA ILE A 294 24.52 15.24 11.05
C ILE A 294 24.45 13.72 11.33
N THR A 295 25.06 13.27 12.41
CA THR A 295 25.05 11.86 12.81
C THR A 295 23.64 11.38 13.15
N GLU A 296 22.80 12.22 13.77
CA GLU A 296 21.39 11.89 14.03
C GLU A 296 20.58 11.70 12.74
N PHE A 297 20.85 12.48 11.69
CA PHE A 297 20.25 12.24 10.38
C PHE A 297 20.72 10.93 9.75
N VAL A 298 22.01 10.61 9.85
CA VAL A 298 22.55 9.35 9.32
C VAL A 298 21.94 8.13 10.01
N LYS A 299 21.67 8.22 11.32
CA LYS A 299 21.06 7.12 12.11
C LYS A 299 19.60 6.87 11.80
N ASN A 300 18.90 7.82 11.21
CA ASN A 300 17.47 7.74 11.01
C ASN A 300 17.15 7.25 9.57
N PRO A 301 16.54 6.07 9.42
CA PRO A 301 16.33 5.42 8.11
C PRO A 301 15.38 6.16 7.17
N ILE A 302 14.65 7.17 7.69
CA ILE A 302 13.78 8.03 6.88
C ILE A 302 14.62 9.00 6.03
N PHE A 303 15.79 9.42 6.52
CA PHE A 303 16.67 10.31 5.76
C PHE A 303 17.52 9.51 4.77
N ARG A 304 17.18 9.62 3.49
CA ARG A 304 17.95 9.08 2.38
C ARG A 304 18.38 10.19 1.43
N PHE A 305 19.62 10.12 0.98
CA PHE A 305 20.23 11.11 0.10
C PHE A 305 20.54 10.46 -1.25
N PRO A 306 19.62 10.57 -2.22
CA PRO A 306 19.79 9.91 -3.52
C PRO A 306 20.88 10.61 -4.34
N ILE A 307 21.46 9.86 -5.26
CA ILE A 307 22.34 10.39 -6.31
C ILE A 307 21.49 11.21 -7.28
N VAL A 308 22.00 12.37 -7.69
CA VAL A 308 21.22 13.32 -8.52
C VAL A 308 21.79 13.44 -9.92
N THR A 309 20.91 13.67 -10.90
CA THR A 309 21.35 14.12 -12.23
C THR A 309 21.64 15.62 -12.18
N ASP A 310 22.92 15.98 -12.02
CA ASP A 310 23.36 17.35 -11.72
C ASP A 310 23.86 18.14 -12.94
N GLY A 311 23.91 17.52 -14.12
CA GLY A 311 24.46 18.12 -15.33
C GLY A 311 25.99 18.22 -15.35
N HIS A 312 26.68 17.77 -14.29
CA HIS A 312 28.13 17.86 -14.14
C HIS A 312 28.79 16.48 -14.03
N PHE A 313 28.45 15.72 -12.98
CA PHE A 313 28.88 14.33 -12.84
C PHE A 313 28.03 13.42 -13.73
N LEU A 314 26.69 13.58 -13.67
CA LEU A 314 25.75 12.93 -14.59
C LEU A 314 25.10 13.98 -15.48
N THR A 315 25.39 13.95 -16.78
CA THR A 315 24.90 14.94 -17.74
C THR A 315 23.44 14.73 -18.14
N LYS A 316 22.93 13.49 -18.03
CA LYS A 316 21.58 13.06 -18.38
C LYS A 316 21.13 11.93 -17.45
N LEU A 317 19.85 11.59 -17.53
CA LEU A 317 19.28 10.44 -16.84
C LEU A 317 19.97 9.14 -17.29
N VAL A 318 20.23 8.22 -16.36
CA VAL A 318 20.94 6.95 -16.65
C VAL A 318 20.30 6.17 -17.80
N HIS A 319 18.97 6.07 -17.83
CA HIS A 319 18.28 5.33 -18.89
C HIS A 319 18.47 5.98 -20.27
N GLU A 320 18.62 7.31 -20.33
CA GLU A 320 18.95 8.00 -21.58
C GLU A 320 20.39 7.74 -22.01
N LEU A 321 21.34 7.75 -21.07
CA LEU A 321 22.75 7.47 -21.36
C LEU A 321 22.91 6.05 -21.90
N PHE A 322 22.26 5.07 -21.28
CA PHE A 322 22.24 3.69 -21.78
C PHE A 322 21.61 3.57 -23.18
N HIS A 323 20.44 4.17 -23.41
CA HIS A 323 19.77 4.09 -24.72
C HIS A 323 20.55 4.79 -25.83
N LYS A 324 21.23 5.90 -25.52
CA LYS A 324 22.03 6.66 -26.50
C LYS A 324 23.45 6.13 -26.65
N HIS A 325 23.82 5.09 -25.90
CA HIS A 325 25.19 4.56 -25.81
C HIS A 325 26.23 5.63 -25.46
N GLU A 326 25.84 6.61 -24.64
CA GLU A 326 26.72 7.67 -24.13
C GLU A 326 27.42 7.18 -22.85
N LEU A 327 28.34 6.22 -23.01
CA LEU A 327 29.06 5.57 -21.92
C LEU A 327 30.51 5.22 -22.33
N LEU A 328 31.38 5.00 -21.34
CA LEU A 328 32.74 4.52 -21.56
C LEU A 328 32.74 3.03 -21.90
N THR A 329 33.25 2.67 -23.08
CA THR A 329 33.26 1.29 -23.60
C THR A 329 34.55 0.53 -23.26
N VAL A 330 34.99 0.60 -22.00
CA VAL A 330 36.11 -0.22 -21.50
C VAL A 330 35.66 -1.66 -21.21
N PRO A 331 36.56 -2.65 -21.12
CA PRO A 331 36.20 -3.98 -20.61
C PRO A 331 35.50 -3.87 -19.26
N PHE A 332 34.38 -4.57 -19.14
CA PHE A 332 33.47 -4.49 -18.00
C PHE A 332 33.12 -5.90 -17.49
N MET A 333 33.24 -6.12 -16.19
CA MET A 333 32.79 -7.33 -15.51
C MET A 333 31.73 -6.96 -14.48
N THR A 334 30.69 -7.77 -14.34
CA THR A 334 29.64 -7.55 -13.34
C THR A 334 29.00 -8.88 -12.96
N GLY A 335 28.27 -8.91 -11.87
CA GLY A 335 27.60 -10.12 -11.41
C GLY A 335 26.78 -9.90 -10.17
N ILE A 336 26.19 -11.00 -9.69
CA ILE A 336 25.37 -11.04 -8.49
C ILE A 336 25.71 -12.28 -7.66
N ASN A 337 25.25 -12.27 -6.42
CA ASN A 337 25.07 -13.47 -5.63
C ASN A 337 23.74 -14.15 -5.99
N ASP A 338 23.66 -15.47 -5.83
CA ASP A 338 22.47 -16.22 -6.21
C ASP A 338 21.26 -15.98 -5.29
N HIS A 339 21.46 -15.31 -4.15
CA HIS A 339 20.44 -14.97 -3.16
C HIS A 339 20.68 -13.59 -2.51
N GLU A 340 20.84 -12.55 -3.35
CA GLU A 340 21.05 -11.14 -2.95
C GLU A 340 20.12 -10.61 -1.85
N GLY A 341 18.86 -11.04 -1.80
CA GLY A 341 17.90 -10.60 -0.79
C GLY A 341 17.82 -11.51 0.44
N GLY A 342 18.73 -12.46 0.59
CA GLY A 342 18.57 -13.63 1.44
C GLY A 342 18.66 -13.40 2.94
N PHE A 343 19.49 -12.46 3.40
CA PHE A 343 19.67 -12.23 4.83
C PHE A 343 19.89 -10.78 5.20
N ILE A 344 20.91 -10.10 4.66
CA ILE A 344 21.23 -8.73 5.07
C ILE A 344 20.11 -7.75 4.69
N LEU A 345 19.63 -7.80 3.45
CA LEU A 345 18.50 -6.97 3.02
C LEU A 345 17.20 -7.35 3.73
N ALA A 346 16.92 -8.66 3.84
CA ALA A 346 15.73 -9.13 4.53
C ALA A 346 15.72 -8.65 5.99
N LYS A 347 16.83 -8.77 6.73
CA LYS A 347 16.96 -8.29 8.10
C LYS A 347 16.76 -6.76 8.21
N ALA A 348 17.14 -5.99 7.20
CA ALA A 348 16.95 -4.54 7.18
C ALA A 348 15.49 -4.11 6.89
N PHE A 349 14.71 -4.92 6.16
CA PHE A 349 13.39 -4.52 5.65
C PHE A 349 12.21 -5.37 6.14
N ALA A 350 12.47 -6.53 6.74
CA ALA A 350 11.46 -7.45 7.24
C ALA A 350 11.16 -7.21 8.74
N PRO A 351 9.99 -7.65 9.23
CA PRO A 351 9.65 -7.60 10.66
C PRO A 351 10.55 -8.55 11.49
N PRO A 352 10.69 -8.35 12.82
CA PRO A 352 11.62 -9.13 13.65
C PRO A 352 11.49 -10.67 13.60
N ASP A 353 10.30 -11.22 13.35
CA ASP A 353 10.01 -12.67 13.31
C ASP A 353 10.06 -13.28 11.89
N TRP A 354 10.57 -12.54 10.91
CA TRP A 354 10.52 -12.93 9.49
C TRP A 354 11.15 -14.29 9.17
N THR A 355 12.13 -14.74 9.97
CA THR A 355 12.82 -16.02 9.76
C THR A 355 11.88 -17.22 9.89
N GLU A 356 10.84 -17.12 10.72
CA GLU A 356 9.79 -18.15 10.88
C GLU A 356 8.75 -18.14 9.76
N GLY A 357 8.82 -17.14 8.88
CA GLY A 357 7.88 -16.92 7.79
C GLY A 357 7.18 -15.58 7.90
N MET A 358 6.61 -15.09 6.80
CA MET A 358 6.01 -13.76 6.73
C MET A 358 4.57 -13.80 6.21
N ASP A 359 3.71 -12.99 6.80
CA ASP A 359 2.41 -12.72 6.22
C ASP A 359 2.55 -11.75 5.02
N ARG A 360 1.57 -11.78 4.13
CA ARG A 360 1.57 -10.96 2.91
C ARG A 360 1.53 -9.45 3.23
N GLU A 361 0.80 -9.05 4.26
CA GLU A 361 0.56 -7.64 4.59
C GLU A 361 1.85 -6.88 4.98
N PRO A 362 2.73 -7.41 5.87
CA PRO A 362 4.05 -6.84 6.09
C PRO A 362 4.85 -6.61 4.80
N ILE A 363 4.75 -7.51 3.81
CA ILE A 363 5.46 -7.37 2.53
C ILE A 363 4.91 -6.19 1.72
N VAL A 364 3.58 -6.07 1.62
CA VAL A 364 2.94 -4.94 0.93
C VAL A 364 3.31 -3.60 1.59
N ASN A 365 3.39 -3.58 2.93
CA ASN A 365 3.81 -2.40 3.68
C ASN A 365 5.27 -2.04 3.38
N THR A 366 6.18 -3.00 3.35
CA THR A 366 7.58 -2.78 2.95
C THR A 366 7.68 -2.24 1.52
N MET A 367 6.88 -2.74 0.58
CA MET A 367 6.86 -2.22 -0.79
C MET A 367 6.38 -0.77 -0.90
N SER A 368 5.58 -0.31 0.06
CA SER A 368 5.14 1.10 0.12
C SER A 368 6.28 2.05 0.51
N VAL A 369 7.40 1.55 1.07
CA VAL A 369 8.62 2.35 1.29
C VAL A 369 9.35 2.61 -0.02
N PHE A 370 9.36 1.64 -0.94
CA PHE A 370 10.07 1.74 -2.22
C PHE A 370 9.24 2.43 -3.31
N TYR A 371 7.91 2.32 -3.22
CA TYR A 371 6.95 2.99 -4.09
C TYR A 371 6.00 3.83 -3.22
N PRO A 372 6.44 4.99 -2.70
CA PRO A 372 5.66 5.77 -1.73
C PRO A 372 4.52 6.59 -2.34
N ASP A 373 4.49 6.80 -3.66
CA ASP A 373 3.37 7.50 -4.30
C ASP A 373 2.10 6.64 -4.18
N PRO A 374 0.98 7.17 -3.65
CA PRO A 374 -0.30 6.48 -3.64
C PRO A 374 -0.71 5.96 -5.03
N LYS A 375 -0.36 6.67 -6.11
CA LYS A 375 -0.65 6.27 -7.50
C LYS A 375 0.06 4.99 -7.92
N ASP A 376 1.17 4.64 -7.27
CA ASP A 376 1.89 3.40 -7.54
C ASP A 376 1.28 2.18 -6.81
N ALA A 377 0.15 2.32 -6.11
CA ALA A 377 -0.55 1.21 -5.47
C ALA A 377 -0.82 0.04 -6.42
N PHE A 378 -1.23 0.32 -7.64
CA PHE A 378 -1.44 -0.70 -8.67
C PHE A 378 -0.13 -1.45 -9.01
N ILE A 379 0.99 -0.74 -9.11
CA ILE A 379 2.31 -1.31 -9.40
C ILE A 379 2.81 -2.15 -8.23
N ARG A 380 2.62 -1.67 -6.99
CA ARG A 380 2.92 -2.45 -5.78
C ARG A 380 2.15 -3.76 -5.79
N ASP A 381 0.84 -3.70 -6.01
CA ASP A 381 0.00 -4.90 -6.03
C ASP A 381 0.44 -5.88 -7.12
N LEU A 382 0.75 -5.40 -8.34
CA LEU A 382 1.28 -6.25 -9.41
C LEU A 382 2.60 -6.95 -9.05
N ILE A 383 3.58 -6.21 -8.52
CA ILE A 383 4.87 -6.77 -8.12
C ILE A 383 4.68 -7.81 -7.02
N VAL A 384 3.93 -7.48 -5.96
CA VAL A 384 3.73 -8.39 -4.83
C VAL A 384 2.94 -9.62 -5.28
N ASN A 385 2.03 -9.53 -6.25
CA ASN A 385 1.33 -10.69 -6.79
C ASN A 385 2.20 -11.62 -7.64
N GLU A 386 3.15 -11.07 -8.39
CA GLU A 386 4.06 -11.86 -9.22
C GLU A 386 4.94 -12.77 -8.34
N TYR A 387 5.50 -12.20 -7.27
CA TYR A 387 6.37 -12.93 -6.36
C TYR A 387 5.58 -13.74 -5.32
N ILE A 388 4.61 -13.11 -4.67
CA ILE A 388 3.87 -13.68 -3.55
C ILE A 388 2.47 -14.02 -4.04
N LYS A 389 2.28 -15.29 -4.41
CA LYS A 389 0.94 -15.83 -4.72
C LYS A 389 0.05 -15.71 -3.47
N ALA A 390 -1.26 -15.58 -3.64
CA ALA A 390 -2.24 -15.32 -2.56
C ALA A 390 -2.44 -16.48 -1.55
N GLY A 391 -1.36 -17.15 -1.12
CA GLY A 391 -1.37 -18.23 -0.16
C GLY A 391 -1.10 -17.75 1.27
N LYS A 392 -1.64 -18.50 2.24
CA LYS A 392 -1.40 -18.31 3.68
C LYS A 392 -0.07 -18.94 4.16
N ASP A 393 0.75 -19.43 3.25
CA ASP A 393 2.00 -20.12 3.58
C ASP A 393 3.10 -19.09 3.90
N ARG A 394 3.27 -18.82 5.19
CA ARG A 394 4.24 -17.84 5.69
C ARG A 394 5.67 -18.12 5.22
N VAL A 395 6.06 -19.39 5.10
CA VAL A 395 7.41 -19.77 4.68
C VAL A 395 7.61 -19.44 3.20
N LYS A 396 6.66 -19.80 2.34
CA LYS A 396 6.72 -19.44 0.91
C LYS A 396 6.71 -17.93 0.68
N ASN A 397 5.94 -17.19 1.48
CA ASN A 397 5.89 -15.74 1.39
C ASN A 397 7.23 -15.10 1.78
N ARG A 398 7.90 -15.62 2.82
CA ARG A 398 9.26 -15.21 3.19
C ARG A 398 10.25 -15.47 2.05
N ASP A 399 10.22 -16.68 1.48
CA ASP A 399 11.13 -17.06 0.39
C ASP A 399 10.92 -16.17 -0.84
N ALA A 400 9.65 -15.93 -1.21
CA ALA A 400 9.31 -15.02 -2.30
C ALA A 400 9.71 -13.56 -2.03
N PHE A 401 9.66 -13.11 -0.76
CA PHE A 401 10.10 -11.77 -0.39
C PHE A 401 11.61 -11.57 -0.55
N MET A 402 12.42 -12.57 -0.18
CA MET A 402 13.88 -12.53 -0.38
C MET A 402 14.23 -12.47 -1.88
N GLU A 403 13.58 -13.30 -2.70
CA GLU A 403 13.75 -13.27 -4.16
C GLU A 403 13.30 -11.92 -4.75
N LEU A 404 12.18 -11.36 -4.27
CA LEU A 404 11.69 -10.03 -4.68
C LEU A 404 12.73 -8.95 -4.40
N LEU A 405 13.31 -8.93 -3.19
CA LEU A 405 14.31 -7.93 -2.83
C LEU A 405 15.55 -8.06 -3.72
N GLY A 406 16.09 -9.27 -3.86
CA GLY A 406 17.29 -9.51 -4.67
C GLY A 406 17.08 -9.14 -6.14
N ASP A 407 15.94 -9.55 -6.72
CA ASP A 407 15.67 -9.35 -8.12
C ASP A 407 15.45 -7.87 -8.48
N LEU A 408 14.68 -7.13 -7.67
CA LEU A 408 14.38 -5.73 -7.92
C LEU A 408 15.55 -4.80 -7.64
N PHE A 409 16.36 -5.09 -6.61
CA PHE A 409 17.48 -4.24 -6.24
C PHE A 409 18.73 -4.53 -7.07
N PHE A 410 19.03 -5.78 -7.39
CA PHE A 410 20.34 -6.14 -7.92
C PHE A 410 20.26 -6.89 -9.25
N THR A 411 19.59 -8.04 -9.31
CA THR A 411 19.56 -8.91 -10.50
C THR A 411 19.09 -8.17 -11.76
N VAL A 412 17.91 -7.56 -11.74
CA VAL A 412 17.35 -6.90 -12.93
C VAL A 412 18.19 -5.67 -13.32
N PRO A 413 18.61 -4.78 -12.39
CA PRO A 413 19.57 -3.72 -12.69
C PRO A 413 20.90 -4.19 -13.30
N VAL A 414 21.49 -5.29 -12.80
CA VAL A 414 22.72 -5.86 -13.37
C VAL A 414 22.51 -6.30 -14.82
N ILE A 415 21.42 -7.02 -15.11
CA ILE A 415 21.12 -7.46 -16.48
C ILE A 415 20.89 -6.25 -17.41
N LYS A 416 20.16 -5.21 -16.95
CA LYS A 416 19.96 -3.97 -17.72
C LYS A 416 21.30 -3.29 -18.09
N THR A 417 22.18 -3.14 -17.09
CA THR A 417 23.48 -2.50 -17.27
C THR A 417 24.38 -3.34 -18.19
N THR A 418 24.39 -4.66 -17.99
CA THR A 418 25.13 -5.61 -18.83
C THR A 418 24.70 -5.51 -20.30
N ASN A 419 23.37 -5.49 -20.55
CA ASN A 419 22.81 -5.30 -21.89
C ASN A 419 23.22 -3.95 -22.49
N ALA A 420 23.11 -2.85 -21.75
CA ALA A 420 23.48 -1.53 -22.24
C ALA A 420 24.96 -1.43 -22.65
N HIS A 421 25.86 -2.00 -21.86
CA HIS A 421 27.29 -2.03 -22.18
C HIS A 421 27.61 -2.97 -23.37
N ARG A 422 26.96 -4.13 -23.45
CA ARG A 422 27.08 -5.04 -24.60
C ARG A 422 26.64 -4.34 -25.88
N ASP A 423 25.50 -3.67 -25.86
CA ASP A 423 24.89 -3.02 -27.02
C ASP A 423 25.70 -1.79 -27.46
N ALA A 424 26.38 -1.12 -26.52
CA ALA A 424 27.38 -0.08 -26.82
C ALA A 424 28.71 -0.62 -27.36
N GLY A 425 28.90 -1.94 -27.43
CA GLY A 425 30.08 -2.59 -28.00
C GLY A 425 31.22 -2.88 -27.01
N ALA A 426 31.00 -2.71 -25.70
CA ALA A 426 32.00 -3.05 -24.69
C ALA A 426 32.24 -4.58 -24.61
N ALA A 427 33.41 -4.98 -24.10
CA ALA A 427 33.64 -6.36 -23.74
C ALA A 427 33.08 -6.63 -22.34
N VAL A 428 32.00 -7.41 -22.26
CA VAL A 428 31.26 -7.63 -21.01
C VAL A 428 31.38 -9.08 -20.54
N TYR A 429 31.55 -9.29 -19.24
CA TYR A 429 31.55 -10.61 -18.58
C TYR A 429 30.58 -10.58 -17.40
N LEU A 430 29.66 -11.55 -17.35
CA LEU A 430 28.65 -11.67 -16.30
C LEU A 430 28.93 -12.91 -15.42
N TYR A 431 28.76 -12.83 -14.10
CA TYR A 431 28.74 -13.98 -13.20
C TYR A 431 27.53 -14.04 -12.26
N GLU A 432 27.30 -15.23 -11.73
CA GLU A 432 26.47 -15.50 -10.56
C GLU A 432 27.28 -16.32 -9.56
N TYR A 433 27.52 -15.79 -8.37
CA TYR A 433 28.22 -16.47 -7.29
C TYR A 433 27.23 -17.22 -6.40
N GLN A 434 27.46 -18.52 -6.21
CA GLN A 434 26.48 -19.46 -5.64
C GLN A 434 26.93 -20.08 -4.31
N TYR A 435 28.13 -19.75 -3.82
CA TYR A 435 28.72 -20.43 -2.68
C TYR A 435 28.61 -19.65 -1.36
N PRO A 436 27.71 -20.02 -0.43
CA PRO A 436 27.68 -19.43 0.90
C PRO A 436 28.90 -19.85 1.73
N PRO A 437 29.76 -18.93 2.20
CA PRO A 437 30.92 -19.27 3.03
C PRO A 437 30.54 -20.04 4.30
N LYS A 438 31.26 -21.11 4.66
CA LYS A 438 30.87 -21.98 5.80
C LYS A 438 30.81 -21.24 7.14
N PHE A 439 31.67 -20.25 7.35
CA PHE A 439 31.67 -19.48 8.59
C PHE A 439 30.39 -18.63 8.76
N LEU A 440 29.78 -18.20 7.65
CA LEU A 440 28.50 -17.48 7.63
C LEU A 440 27.30 -18.42 7.76
N GLN A 441 27.38 -19.63 7.20
CA GLN A 441 26.33 -20.65 7.39
C GLN A 441 26.10 -21.01 8.86
N LYS A 442 27.10 -20.85 9.73
CA LYS A 442 26.96 -21.04 11.18
C LYS A 442 26.15 -19.93 11.86
N LYS A 443 26.07 -18.74 11.24
CA LYS A 443 25.43 -17.53 11.77
C LYS A 443 24.08 -17.21 11.12
N ARG A 444 23.82 -17.77 9.94
CA ARG A 444 22.62 -17.50 9.14
C ARG A 444 21.68 -18.71 9.15
N PRO A 445 20.35 -18.50 9.00
CA PRO A 445 19.41 -19.59 8.81
C PRO A 445 19.78 -20.49 7.62
N SER A 446 19.46 -21.78 7.69
CA SER A 446 19.87 -22.77 6.67
C SER A 446 19.24 -22.58 5.30
N PHE A 447 18.19 -21.77 5.18
CA PHE A 447 17.56 -21.42 3.90
C PHE A 447 18.30 -20.31 3.15
N VAL A 448 19.27 -19.64 3.79
CA VAL A 448 20.08 -18.60 3.15
C VAL A 448 21.18 -19.26 2.30
N ARG A 449 21.13 -19.04 0.98
CA ARG A 449 22.20 -19.39 0.02
C ARG A 449 23.29 -18.32 0.01
N SER A 450 23.90 -17.97 -1.13
CA SER A 450 24.90 -16.90 -1.19
C SER A 450 24.22 -15.54 -1.07
N ASP A 451 24.44 -14.87 0.06
CA ASP A 451 23.82 -13.57 0.36
C ASP A 451 24.62 -12.41 -0.23
N HIS A 452 24.03 -11.21 -0.21
CA HIS A 452 24.65 -9.97 -0.68
C HIS A 452 26.07 -9.75 -0.13
N GLY A 453 27.06 -9.70 -1.04
CA GLY A 453 28.46 -9.42 -0.75
C GLY A 453 29.29 -10.61 -0.28
N ASP A 454 28.76 -11.84 -0.32
CA ASP A 454 29.48 -13.04 0.12
C ASP A 454 30.70 -13.38 -0.76
N GLU A 455 30.75 -12.92 -2.02
CA GLU A 455 31.90 -13.17 -2.89
C GLU A 455 33.14 -12.34 -2.49
N ILE A 456 32.94 -11.18 -1.85
CA ILE A 456 34.02 -10.25 -1.47
C ILE A 456 35.08 -10.97 -0.63
N PHE A 457 34.66 -11.89 0.24
CA PHE A 457 35.55 -12.70 1.08
C PHE A 457 36.59 -13.47 0.25
N THR A 458 36.16 -14.01 -0.88
CA THR A 458 36.99 -14.79 -1.80
C THR A 458 37.81 -13.89 -2.73
N VAL A 459 37.25 -12.75 -3.16
CA VAL A 459 37.91 -11.74 -4.02
C VAL A 459 39.11 -11.10 -3.31
N PHE A 460 38.97 -10.75 -2.03
CA PHE A 460 40.07 -10.15 -1.25
C PHE A 460 41.02 -11.20 -0.66
N GLY A 461 40.67 -12.48 -0.71
CA GLY A 461 41.51 -13.55 -0.19
C GLY A 461 41.62 -13.58 1.33
N LEU A 462 40.50 -13.35 2.05
CA LEU A 462 40.49 -13.25 3.52
C LEU A 462 41.01 -14.53 4.23
N CYS A 463 40.98 -15.68 3.55
CA CYS A 463 41.61 -16.91 4.03
C CYS A 463 43.14 -16.81 4.19
N PHE A 464 43.76 -15.83 3.54
CA PHE A 464 45.21 -15.68 3.47
C PHE A 464 45.74 -14.43 4.19
N THR A 465 44.87 -13.57 4.71
CA THR A 465 45.25 -12.34 5.41
C THR A 465 45.80 -12.63 6.81
N THR A 466 46.69 -11.77 7.30
CA THR A 466 47.31 -11.91 8.63
C THR A 466 47.21 -10.66 9.51
N THR A 467 46.48 -9.62 9.07
CA THR A 467 46.50 -8.28 9.66
C THR A 467 45.30 -7.96 10.57
N HIS A 468 44.77 -6.74 10.47
CA HIS A 468 43.67 -6.14 11.23
C HIS A 468 42.29 -6.71 10.89
N THR A 469 42.13 -7.34 9.73
CA THR A 469 40.89 -8.00 9.29
C THR A 469 41.13 -9.50 9.18
N LYS A 470 40.49 -10.28 10.05
CA LYS A 470 40.65 -11.75 10.11
C LYS A 470 39.32 -12.47 10.23
N LEU A 471 39.29 -13.69 9.69
CA LEU A 471 38.21 -14.63 9.96
C LEU A 471 38.39 -15.24 11.34
N ALA A 472 37.27 -15.44 12.05
CA ALA A 472 37.27 -16.07 13.37
C ALA A 472 37.68 -17.56 13.33
N ASP A 473 37.34 -18.24 12.23
CA ASP A 473 37.64 -19.64 11.98
C ASP A 473 38.66 -19.78 10.84
N ALA A 474 39.43 -20.88 10.84
CA ALA A 474 40.30 -21.21 9.72
C ALA A 474 39.50 -21.65 8.48
N CYS A 475 39.93 -21.21 7.29
CA CYS A 475 39.31 -21.64 6.04
C CYS A 475 39.59 -23.13 5.74
N PRO A 476 38.58 -23.90 5.31
CA PRO A 476 38.77 -25.18 4.66
C PRO A 476 39.62 -25.07 3.39
N GLU A 477 40.31 -26.15 3.03
CA GLU A 477 41.16 -26.21 1.83
C GLU A 477 40.38 -25.90 0.54
N GLU A 478 39.12 -26.32 0.45
CA GLU A 478 38.29 -26.05 -0.73
C GLU A 478 37.93 -24.56 -0.86
N GLU A 479 37.74 -23.84 0.25
CA GLU A 479 37.46 -22.39 0.24
C GLU A 479 38.73 -21.59 -0.08
N GLU A 480 39.89 -22.06 0.39
CA GLU A 480 41.18 -21.50 -0.03
C GLU A 480 41.38 -21.65 -1.54
N GLU A 481 41.01 -22.80 -2.11
CA GLU A 481 41.11 -23.02 -3.56
C GLU A 481 40.14 -22.13 -4.34
N LEU A 482 38.87 -22.05 -3.93
CA LEU A 482 37.91 -21.12 -4.53
C LEU A 482 38.40 -19.68 -4.45
N SER A 483 39.00 -19.26 -3.33
CA SER A 483 39.56 -17.92 -3.20
C SER A 483 40.74 -17.68 -4.14
N ARG A 484 41.62 -18.66 -4.36
CA ARG A 484 42.67 -18.57 -5.39
C ARG A 484 42.10 -18.44 -6.78
N ILE A 485 41.05 -19.19 -7.10
CA ILE A 485 40.33 -19.13 -8.39
C ILE A 485 39.71 -17.73 -8.59
N MET A 486 38.97 -17.23 -7.59
CA MET A 486 38.32 -15.91 -7.62
C MET A 486 39.35 -14.79 -7.79
N MET A 487 40.40 -14.76 -6.97
CA MET A 487 41.49 -13.80 -7.13
C MET A 487 42.11 -13.87 -8.53
N SER A 488 42.24 -15.08 -9.11
CA SER A 488 42.82 -15.25 -10.45
C SER A 488 41.94 -14.69 -11.56
N TYR A 489 40.62 -14.84 -11.48
CA TYR A 489 39.70 -14.18 -12.43
C TYR A 489 39.82 -12.65 -12.37
N TRP A 490 39.80 -12.06 -11.16
CA TRP A 490 39.91 -10.60 -10.97
C TRP A 490 41.29 -10.08 -11.41
N GLY A 491 42.37 -10.78 -11.05
CA GLY A 491 43.74 -10.42 -11.45
C GLY A 491 43.97 -10.52 -12.96
N ASN A 492 43.47 -11.58 -13.61
CA ASN A 492 43.54 -11.72 -15.07
C ASN A 492 42.74 -10.64 -15.79
N PHE A 493 41.56 -10.32 -15.29
CA PHE A 493 40.75 -9.23 -15.83
C PHE A 493 41.51 -7.91 -15.70
N ALA A 494 42.06 -7.60 -14.52
CA ALA A 494 42.83 -6.39 -14.30
C ALA A 494 44.06 -6.26 -15.22
N ARG A 495 44.69 -7.38 -15.58
CA ARG A 495 45.88 -7.42 -16.45
C ARG A 495 45.53 -7.34 -17.93
N THR A 496 44.49 -8.05 -18.37
CA THR A 496 44.23 -8.31 -19.79
C THR A 496 42.92 -7.74 -20.32
N GLY A 497 41.92 -7.51 -19.47
CA GLY A 497 40.55 -7.17 -19.86
C GLY A 497 39.66 -8.39 -20.09
N SER A 498 40.18 -9.60 -19.82
CA SER A 498 39.45 -10.86 -19.82
C SER A 498 39.74 -11.60 -18.51
N PRO A 499 38.74 -12.20 -17.85
CA PRO A 499 38.97 -12.96 -16.62
C PRO A 499 39.69 -14.30 -16.88
N ASN A 500 39.73 -14.76 -18.13
CA ASN A 500 40.34 -16.04 -18.52
C ASN A 500 41.87 -16.07 -18.35
N GLY A 501 42.40 -17.24 -17.98
CA GLY A 501 43.82 -17.54 -17.89
C GLY A 501 44.08 -19.03 -17.66
N ASP A 502 45.35 -19.42 -17.56
CA ASP A 502 45.75 -20.82 -17.40
C ASP A 502 45.17 -21.45 -16.13
N GLY A 503 44.63 -22.66 -16.24
CA GLY A 503 44.06 -23.41 -15.11
C GLY A 503 42.66 -22.98 -14.67
N LEU A 504 42.06 -21.96 -15.31
CA LEU A 504 40.70 -21.49 -15.02
C LEU A 504 39.68 -22.07 -16.01
N VAL A 505 38.44 -22.22 -15.54
CA VAL A 505 37.31 -22.51 -16.44
C VAL A 505 37.10 -21.33 -17.37
N HIS A 506 36.76 -21.61 -18.63
CA HIS A 506 36.49 -20.56 -19.59
C HIS A 506 35.26 -19.75 -19.17
N TRP A 507 35.47 -18.45 -18.97
CA TRP A 507 34.42 -17.47 -18.71
C TRP A 507 33.99 -16.85 -20.04
N PRO A 508 32.76 -17.10 -20.49
CA PRO A 508 32.27 -16.61 -21.77
C PRO A 508 32.11 -15.10 -21.77
N LYS A 509 32.33 -14.47 -22.92
CA LYS A 509 31.99 -13.07 -23.14
C LYS A 509 30.46 -12.97 -23.27
N TYR A 510 29.83 -12.07 -22.50
CA TYR A 510 28.39 -11.85 -22.56
C TYR A 510 27.99 -11.28 -23.93
N GLY A 511 27.14 -12.03 -24.65
CA GLY A 511 26.77 -11.77 -26.03
C GLY A 511 25.29 -12.01 -26.31
N ALA A 512 24.96 -12.39 -27.55
CA ALA A 512 23.58 -12.67 -27.96
C ALA A 512 22.97 -13.89 -27.26
N GLU A 513 23.80 -14.87 -26.89
CA GLU A 513 23.39 -16.07 -26.15
C GLU A 513 23.26 -15.83 -24.63
N GLU A 514 23.52 -14.60 -24.17
CA GLU A 514 23.42 -14.15 -22.77
C GLU A 514 24.12 -15.11 -21.78
N GLU A 515 25.29 -15.61 -22.19
CA GLU A 515 26.12 -16.52 -21.41
C GLU A 515 26.78 -15.84 -20.22
N TYR A 516 26.75 -16.49 -19.06
CA TYR A 516 27.38 -16.02 -17.83
C TYR A 516 28.08 -17.16 -17.08
N LEU A 517 29.03 -16.85 -16.19
CA LEU A 517 29.71 -17.86 -15.39
C LEU A 517 29.02 -18.05 -14.04
N GLN A 518 28.55 -19.26 -13.76
CA GLN A 518 28.14 -19.66 -12.42
C GLN A 518 29.36 -20.10 -11.64
N ILE A 519 29.55 -19.54 -10.45
CA ILE A 519 30.72 -19.80 -9.61
C ILE A 519 30.26 -20.44 -8.30
N ASP A 520 30.54 -21.74 -8.15
CA ASP A 520 30.35 -22.50 -6.91
C ASP A 520 31.68 -23.12 -6.46
N LEU A 521 31.74 -23.64 -5.23
CA LEU A 521 32.93 -24.21 -4.59
C LEU A 521 33.59 -25.31 -5.41
N LYS A 522 32.79 -26.18 -6.04
CA LYS A 522 33.31 -27.39 -6.71
C LYS A 522 33.47 -27.25 -8.22
N LYS A 523 32.67 -26.39 -8.85
CA LYS A 523 32.60 -26.25 -10.30
C LYS A 523 32.22 -24.84 -10.69
N GLN A 524 32.81 -24.38 -11.78
CA GLN A 524 32.35 -23.21 -12.52
C GLN A 524 31.77 -23.70 -13.84
N VAL A 525 30.58 -23.21 -14.19
CA VAL A 525 29.85 -23.66 -15.39
C VAL A 525 29.21 -22.47 -16.10
N THR A 526 29.04 -22.59 -17.41
CA THR A 526 28.32 -21.58 -18.20
C THR A 526 26.82 -21.73 -18.00
N GLY A 527 26.17 -20.66 -17.56
CA GLY A 527 24.71 -20.49 -17.58
C GLY A 527 24.27 -19.60 -18.74
N HIS A 528 22.95 -19.58 -18.99
CA HIS A 528 22.32 -18.75 -20.03
C HIS A 528 21.12 -18.02 -19.44
N HIS A 529 20.85 -16.80 -19.93
CA HIS A 529 19.61 -16.07 -19.66
C HIS A 529 19.28 -15.94 -18.15
N LEU A 530 20.23 -15.41 -17.37
CA LEU A 530 20.07 -15.17 -15.93
C LEU A 530 18.72 -14.51 -15.63
N LYS A 531 17.85 -15.19 -14.87
CA LYS A 531 16.57 -14.65 -14.36
C LYS A 531 15.66 -14.01 -15.44
N LYS A 532 15.61 -14.63 -16.62
CA LYS A 532 14.89 -14.13 -17.81
C LYS A 532 13.44 -13.73 -17.54
N ASP A 533 12.67 -14.57 -16.84
CA ASP A 533 11.25 -14.32 -16.63
C ASP A 533 11.01 -13.08 -15.77
N GLN A 534 11.78 -12.91 -14.68
CA GLN A 534 11.72 -11.73 -13.81
C GLN A 534 12.21 -10.48 -14.55
N TYR A 535 13.25 -10.60 -15.37
CA TYR A 535 13.70 -9.50 -16.23
C TYR A 535 12.58 -9.06 -17.19
N VAL A 536 11.92 -9.99 -17.89
CA VAL A 536 10.80 -9.69 -18.78
C VAL A 536 9.64 -9.06 -18.02
N PHE A 537 9.29 -9.60 -16.85
CA PHE A 537 8.23 -9.05 -16.01
C PHE A 537 8.50 -7.59 -15.65
N VAL A 538 9.66 -7.27 -15.08
CA VAL A 538 9.99 -5.92 -14.60
C VAL A 538 10.20 -4.93 -15.75
N THR A 539 10.78 -5.37 -16.87
CA THR A 539 11.17 -4.47 -17.96
C THR A 539 10.14 -4.32 -19.07
N GLN A 540 9.22 -5.27 -19.22
CA GLN A 540 8.23 -5.29 -20.30
C GLN A 540 6.80 -5.37 -19.74
N THR A 541 6.48 -6.44 -19.01
CA THR A 541 5.11 -6.71 -18.55
C THR A 541 4.59 -5.63 -17.61
N LEU A 542 5.42 -5.20 -16.64
CA LEU A 542 5.02 -4.22 -15.63
C LEU A 542 4.77 -2.82 -16.25
N PRO A 543 5.67 -2.26 -17.08
CA PRO A 543 5.39 -1.02 -17.82
C PRO A 543 4.16 -1.12 -18.73
N GLU A 544 3.96 -2.25 -19.42
CA GLU A 544 2.79 -2.45 -20.28
C GLU A 544 1.49 -2.45 -19.46
N LYS A 545 1.45 -3.20 -18.35
CA LYS A 545 0.31 -3.20 -17.44
C LYS A 545 0.06 -1.83 -16.82
N LYS A 546 1.12 -1.06 -16.48
CA LYS A 546 0.99 0.33 -16.02
C LYS A 546 0.28 1.19 -17.05
N LYS A 547 0.70 1.12 -18.32
CA LYS A 547 0.10 1.87 -19.42
C LYS A 547 -1.36 1.47 -19.66
N GLN A 548 -1.66 0.17 -19.65
CA GLN A 548 -3.04 -0.33 -19.76
C GLN A 548 -3.90 0.18 -18.59
N HIS A 549 -3.37 0.14 -17.37
CA HIS A 549 -4.04 0.65 -16.18
C HIS A 549 -4.35 2.14 -16.27
N GLU A 550 -3.38 2.98 -16.66
CA GLU A 550 -3.57 4.41 -16.85
C GLU A 550 -4.69 4.72 -17.86
N GLN A 551 -4.83 3.90 -18.91
CA GLN A 551 -5.94 4.02 -19.86
C GLN A 551 -7.29 3.64 -19.24
N THR A 552 -7.35 2.62 -18.38
CA THR A 552 -8.61 2.20 -17.72
C THR A 552 -9.11 3.14 -16.63
N LEU A 553 -8.26 4.06 -16.16
CA LEU A 553 -8.63 5.13 -15.23
C LEU A 553 -9.36 6.29 -15.95
N GLU A 554 -9.29 6.36 -17.27
CA GLU A 554 -10.06 7.32 -18.06
C GLU A 554 -11.27 6.63 -18.69
N VAL A 555 -12.48 7.08 -18.38
CA VAL A 555 -13.73 6.54 -18.92
C VAL A 555 -14.45 7.62 -19.70
N HIS A 556 -14.83 7.30 -20.94
CA HIS A 556 -15.58 8.19 -21.81
C HIS A 556 -17.07 7.82 -21.77
N THR A 557 -17.91 8.73 -21.32
CA THR A 557 -19.38 8.62 -21.36
C THR A 557 -19.94 9.56 -22.43
N LYS A 558 -21.25 9.49 -22.71
CA LYS A 558 -21.89 10.47 -23.62
C LYS A 558 -21.92 11.89 -23.03
N LEU A 559 -21.84 12.02 -21.71
CA LEU A 559 -21.82 13.31 -21.03
C LEU A 559 -20.43 13.93 -21.00
N GLY A 560 -19.37 13.13 -21.12
CA GLY A 560 -17.99 13.62 -21.10
C GLY A 560 -17.01 12.57 -20.55
N SER A 561 -15.74 12.96 -20.44
CA SER A 561 -14.67 12.08 -19.97
C SER A 561 -14.46 12.23 -18.46
N LEU A 562 -14.17 11.12 -17.79
CA LEU A 562 -13.95 11.02 -16.35
C LEU A 562 -12.59 10.40 -16.07
N LYS A 563 -11.90 10.90 -15.04
CA LYS A 563 -10.68 10.31 -14.50
C LYS A 563 -10.95 9.74 -13.10
N GLY A 564 -10.85 8.43 -12.94
CA GLY A 564 -10.96 7.74 -11.66
C GLY A 564 -9.61 7.51 -10.97
N GLU A 565 -9.62 6.68 -9.93
CA GLU A 565 -8.44 6.25 -9.18
C GLU A 565 -8.43 4.74 -8.93
N TYR A 566 -7.27 4.20 -8.57
CA TYR A 566 -7.12 2.82 -8.11
C TYR A 566 -7.23 2.74 -6.59
N VAL A 567 -7.99 1.77 -6.12
CA VAL A 567 -8.19 1.47 -4.70
C VAL A 567 -7.76 0.02 -4.45
N SER A 568 -6.72 -0.19 -3.64
CA SER A 568 -6.30 -1.52 -3.20
C SER A 568 -7.36 -2.15 -2.27
N VAL A 569 -7.47 -3.48 -2.30
CA VAL A 569 -8.38 -4.24 -1.41
C VAL A 569 -7.57 -5.29 -0.68
N LYS A 570 -7.69 -5.34 0.66
CA LYS A 570 -6.90 -6.28 1.47
C LYS A 570 -7.22 -7.72 1.08
N LYS A 571 -6.19 -8.57 1.10
CA LYS A 571 -6.28 -10.01 0.81
C LYS A 571 -6.84 -10.35 -0.59
N LYS A 572 -6.87 -9.40 -1.52
CA LYS A 572 -7.15 -9.60 -2.94
C LYS A 572 -5.92 -9.24 -3.77
N GLN A 573 -5.75 -9.88 -4.93
CA GLN A 573 -4.61 -9.60 -5.82
C GLN A 573 -4.69 -8.18 -6.39
N LEU A 574 -5.82 -7.83 -7.01
CA LEU A 574 -6.07 -6.49 -7.51
C LEU A 574 -7.36 -5.97 -6.86
N GLY A 575 -7.39 -4.67 -6.58
CA GLY A 575 -8.54 -3.99 -6.02
C GLY A 575 -9.53 -3.53 -7.09
N ALA A 576 -10.04 -2.32 -6.94
CA ALA A 576 -11.05 -1.72 -7.79
C ALA A 576 -10.59 -0.38 -8.37
N HIS A 577 -11.16 0.01 -9.51
CA HIS A 577 -11.15 1.40 -9.94
C HIS A 577 -12.39 2.11 -9.39
N ALA A 578 -12.17 3.28 -8.79
CA ALA A 578 -13.21 4.12 -8.23
C ALA A 578 -13.40 5.39 -9.09
N PHE A 579 -14.66 5.74 -9.34
CA PHE A 579 -15.07 6.99 -9.98
C PHE A 579 -16.11 7.66 -9.09
N LEU A 580 -15.72 8.74 -8.45
CA LEU A 580 -16.44 9.37 -7.36
C LEU A 580 -17.04 10.71 -7.83
N GLY A 581 -18.25 11.02 -7.37
CA GLY A 581 -18.89 12.31 -7.62
C GLY A 581 -19.29 12.54 -9.08
N ILE A 582 -19.86 11.52 -9.73
CA ILE A 582 -20.37 11.61 -11.12
C ILE A 582 -21.78 12.19 -11.10
N PRO A 583 -22.06 13.32 -11.78
CA PRO A 583 -23.39 13.90 -11.81
C PRO A 583 -24.32 13.06 -12.68
N PHE A 584 -25.47 12.64 -12.14
CA PHE A 584 -26.50 11.91 -12.89
C PHE A 584 -27.73 12.76 -13.23
N ALA A 585 -27.86 13.92 -12.60
CA ALA A 585 -28.93 14.89 -12.81
C ALA A 585 -28.40 16.33 -12.73
N LYS A 586 -29.18 17.31 -13.20
CA LYS A 586 -28.89 18.73 -12.97
C LYS A 586 -28.99 19.06 -11.48
N PRO A 587 -28.21 20.02 -10.96
CA PRO A 587 -28.34 20.49 -9.59
C PRO A 587 -29.78 20.98 -9.32
N PRO A 588 -30.49 20.45 -8.31
CA PRO A 588 -31.88 20.77 -8.02
C PRO A 588 -32.03 22.10 -7.26
N VAL A 589 -31.39 23.15 -7.77
CA VAL A 589 -31.33 24.49 -7.15
C VAL A 589 -32.25 25.49 -7.86
N GLY A 590 -32.63 26.55 -7.14
CA GLY A 590 -33.46 27.63 -7.70
C GLY A 590 -34.80 27.10 -8.23
N PRO A 591 -35.14 27.29 -9.52
CA PRO A 591 -36.39 26.78 -10.10
C PRO A 591 -36.54 25.25 -10.04
N LEU A 592 -35.44 24.49 -10.00
CA LEU A 592 -35.46 23.02 -9.92
C LEU A 592 -35.61 22.52 -8.47
N ARG A 593 -35.60 23.41 -7.49
CA ARG A 593 -35.92 23.05 -6.11
C ARG A 593 -37.40 22.65 -6.03
N LEU A 594 -37.69 21.56 -5.33
CA LEU A 594 -39.04 20.98 -5.23
C LEU A 594 -39.66 20.72 -6.62
N ALA A 595 -38.86 20.17 -7.53
CA ALA A 595 -39.26 19.71 -8.86
C ALA A 595 -38.60 18.36 -9.18
N ALA A 596 -39.14 17.64 -10.16
CA ALA A 596 -38.54 16.40 -10.66
C ALA A 596 -37.11 16.66 -11.18
N PRO A 597 -36.17 15.71 -11.00
CA PRO A 597 -34.80 15.87 -11.49
C PRO A 597 -34.77 15.90 -13.02
N GLU A 598 -33.91 16.75 -13.57
CA GLU A 598 -33.60 16.76 -15.00
C GLU A 598 -32.29 16.00 -15.27
N PRO A 599 -32.13 15.33 -16.42
CA PRO A 599 -30.86 14.67 -16.78
C PRO A 599 -29.67 15.63 -16.75
N ALA A 600 -28.50 15.13 -16.31
CA ALA A 600 -27.29 15.94 -16.24
C ALA A 600 -26.87 16.49 -17.61
N GLU A 601 -26.25 17.66 -17.62
CA GLU A 601 -25.70 18.26 -18.83
C GLU A 601 -24.32 17.67 -19.14
N GLY A 602 -23.98 17.58 -20.42
CA GLY A 602 -22.65 17.18 -20.85
C GLY A 602 -21.60 18.25 -20.51
N TRP A 603 -20.37 17.82 -20.27
CA TRP A 603 -19.20 18.65 -20.05
C TRP A 603 -18.10 18.38 -21.08
N GLU A 604 -17.30 19.41 -21.37
CA GLU A 604 -16.10 19.28 -22.21
C GLU A 604 -14.87 18.91 -21.37
N GLY A 605 -13.96 18.15 -21.97
CA GLY A 605 -12.69 17.78 -21.34
C GLY A 605 -12.78 16.60 -20.36
N LEU A 606 -11.73 16.48 -19.53
CA LEU A 606 -11.57 15.41 -18.54
C LEU A 606 -11.96 15.93 -17.15
N ARG A 607 -13.02 15.36 -16.58
CA ARG A 607 -13.48 15.67 -15.22
C ARG A 607 -12.80 14.75 -14.21
N ASP A 608 -12.24 15.34 -13.17
CA ASP A 608 -11.67 14.61 -12.03
C ASP A 608 -12.79 13.96 -11.20
N ALA A 609 -12.82 12.62 -11.17
CA ALA A 609 -13.77 11.80 -10.45
C ALA A 609 -13.05 11.00 -9.34
N THR A 610 -12.14 11.64 -8.61
CA THR A 610 -11.39 11.06 -7.48
C THR A 610 -11.81 11.64 -6.12
N LYS A 611 -12.92 12.38 -6.08
CA LYS A 611 -13.40 13.07 -4.86
C LYS A 611 -14.83 12.70 -4.56
N GLN A 612 -15.10 12.44 -3.28
CA GLN A 612 -16.45 12.22 -2.79
C GLN A 612 -17.34 13.45 -3.07
N PRO A 613 -18.61 13.25 -3.50
CA PRO A 613 -19.54 14.36 -3.68
C PRO A 613 -19.94 14.97 -2.34
N LYS A 614 -20.53 16.17 -2.39
CA LYS A 614 -21.19 16.77 -1.21
C LYS A 614 -22.46 15.99 -0.89
N MET A 615 -22.74 15.82 0.40
CA MET A 615 -23.98 15.21 0.87
C MET A 615 -25.17 16.13 0.57
N CYS A 616 -26.37 15.57 0.42
CA CYS A 616 -27.59 16.39 0.36
C CYS A 616 -27.83 17.14 1.68
N ILE A 617 -28.50 18.29 1.62
CA ILE A 617 -28.84 19.11 2.81
C ILE A 617 -29.52 18.25 3.88
N GLN A 618 -28.88 18.17 5.05
CA GLN A 618 -29.30 17.34 6.18
C GLN A 618 -28.66 17.80 7.49
N ASN A 619 -29.13 17.30 8.63
CA ASN A 619 -28.59 17.65 9.94
C ASN A 619 -27.25 16.94 10.20
N MET A 620 -26.13 17.65 9.98
CA MET A 620 -24.79 17.08 10.13
C MET A 620 -24.42 16.68 11.56
N SER A 621 -24.99 17.32 12.59
CA SER A 621 -24.75 16.91 13.99
C SER A 621 -25.26 15.50 14.22
N LEU A 622 -26.46 15.22 13.71
CA LEU A 622 -27.12 13.93 13.81
C LEU A 622 -26.37 12.86 12.99
N VAL A 623 -25.92 13.21 11.78
CA VAL A 623 -25.11 12.30 10.94
C VAL A 623 -23.82 11.91 11.66
N MET A 624 -23.09 12.86 12.24
CA MET A 624 -21.84 12.57 12.95
C MET A 624 -22.08 11.70 14.18
N GLU A 625 -23.16 11.95 14.93
CA GLU A 625 -23.52 11.15 16.11
C GLU A 625 -23.81 9.69 15.73
N LEU A 626 -24.66 9.47 14.72
CA LEU A 626 -25.03 8.11 14.29
C LEU A 626 -23.85 7.38 13.63
N PHE A 627 -23.07 8.06 12.80
CA PHE A 627 -21.88 7.47 12.20
C PHE A 627 -20.85 7.08 13.26
N GLY A 628 -20.71 7.88 14.32
CA GLY A 628 -19.89 7.55 15.48
C GLY A 628 -20.39 6.31 16.24
N LYS A 629 -21.72 6.16 16.42
CA LYS A 629 -22.34 4.96 17.04
C LYS A 629 -22.11 3.68 16.23
N LEU A 630 -21.86 3.80 14.93
CA LEU A 630 -21.46 2.70 14.03
C LEU A 630 -19.94 2.52 13.95
N GLY A 631 -19.17 3.17 14.82
CA GLY A 631 -17.72 2.98 14.91
C GLY A 631 -16.95 3.54 13.71
N GLY A 632 -17.62 4.35 12.89
CA GLY A 632 -17.04 5.02 11.75
C GLY A 632 -16.24 6.24 12.19
N SER A 633 -15.05 6.41 11.60
CA SER A 633 -14.32 7.66 11.64
C SER A 633 -14.13 8.17 10.21
N ALA A 634 -14.55 9.40 9.95
CA ALA A 634 -14.39 10.01 8.65
C ALA A 634 -12.99 10.60 8.54
N ALA A 635 -12.21 10.17 7.54
CA ALA A 635 -10.90 10.76 7.27
C ALA A 635 -10.98 12.23 6.80
N HIS A 636 -12.17 12.68 6.35
CA HIS A 636 -12.44 14.01 5.82
C HIS A 636 -13.78 14.53 6.34
N ALA A 637 -13.89 15.85 6.50
CA ALA A 637 -15.17 16.48 6.85
C ALA A 637 -16.17 16.30 5.71
N PHE A 638 -17.36 15.80 6.03
CA PHE A 638 -18.47 15.75 5.10
C PHE A 638 -19.09 17.16 4.96
N ASP A 639 -19.24 17.63 3.73
CA ASP A 639 -19.88 18.92 3.42
C ASP A 639 -21.26 18.67 2.81
N ILE A 640 -22.19 19.62 3.00
CA ILE A 640 -23.57 19.52 2.49
C ILE A 640 -23.84 20.53 1.38
N SER A 641 -24.70 20.16 0.43
CA SER A 641 -25.18 21.05 -0.62
C SER A 641 -26.53 20.59 -1.17
N GLU A 642 -27.27 21.51 -1.78
CA GLU A 642 -28.40 21.14 -2.64
C GLU A 642 -27.93 20.54 -3.97
N ASP A 643 -26.74 20.93 -4.44
CA ASP A 643 -26.07 20.26 -5.55
C ASP A 643 -25.45 18.95 -5.02
N CYS A 644 -26.29 17.91 -4.92
CA CYS A 644 -25.92 16.63 -4.33
C CYS A 644 -26.28 15.40 -5.19
N LEU A 645 -26.87 15.59 -6.37
CA LEU A 645 -27.33 14.50 -7.24
C LEU A 645 -26.18 13.85 -8.03
N TYR A 646 -25.36 13.13 -7.27
CA TYR A 646 -24.16 12.44 -7.72
C TYR A 646 -24.21 10.95 -7.36
N LEU A 647 -23.43 10.15 -8.09
CA LEU A 647 -23.18 8.75 -7.79
C LEU A 647 -21.68 8.42 -7.80
N ASN A 648 -21.32 7.37 -7.09
CA ASN A 648 -19.98 6.78 -7.08
C ASN A 648 -20.02 5.40 -7.75
N ILE A 649 -18.97 5.03 -8.48
CA ILE A 649 -18.86 3.73 -9.16
C ILE A 649 -17.56 3.06 -8.74
N TYR A 650 -17.65 1.79 -8.36
CA TYR A 650 -16.51 0.90 -8.12
C TYR A 650 -16.59 -0.28 -9.10
N THR A 651 -15.51 -0.53 -9.84
CA THR A 651 -15.45 -1.61 -10.83
C THR A 651 -14.14 -2.39 -10.69
N PRO A 652 -14.12 -3.73 -10.89
CA PRO A 652 -12.91 -4.53 -10.71
C PRO A 652 -11.75 -4.05 -11.60
N ALA A 653 -10.54 -3.96 -11.03
CA ALA A 653 -9.39 -3.44 -11.76
C ALA A 653 -8.87 -4.41 -12.84
N ASN A 654 -9.15 -5.70 -12.70
CA ASN A 654 -8.79 -6.78 -13.62
C ASN A 654 -9.81 -7.05 -14.74
N ARG A 655 -10.86 -6.22 -14.86
CA ARG A 655 -11.92 -6.44 -15.86
C ARG A 655 -11.38 -6.36 -17.29
N ALA A 656 -11.93 -7.19 -18.18
CA ALA A 656 -11.71 -7.05 -19.61
C ALA A 656 -12.30 -5.74 -20.14
N HIS A 657 -11.75 -5.22 -21.24
CA HIS A 657 -12.22 -3.98 -21.85
C HIS A 657 -13.69 -4.05 -22.30
N ASP A 658 -14.16 -5.22 -22.71
CA ASP A 658 -15.53 -5.49 -23.17
C ASP A 658 -16.39 -6.23 -22.12
N ALA A 659 -15.98 -6.19 -20.85
CA ALA A 659 -16.69 -6.86 -19.77
C ALA A 659 -18.15 -6.40 -19.65
N LYS A 660 -19.01 -7.35 -19.27
CA LYS A 660 -20.45 -7.15 -18.98
C LYS A 660 -20.76 -7.73 -17.61
N LEU A 661 -20.27 -7.05 -16.57
CA LEU A 661 -20.38 -7.50 -15.19
C LEU A 661 -21.76 -7.15 -14.62
N PRO A 662 -22.33 -7.96 -13.70
CA PRO A 662 -23.53 -7.58 -12.96
C PRO A 662 -23.33 -6.24 -12.24
N VAL A 663 -24.38 -5.42 -12.20
CA VAL A 663 -24.36 -4.10 -11.57
C VAL A 663 -25.17 -4.16 -10.28
N MET A 664 -24.62 -3.69 -9.17
CA MET A 664 -25.28 -3.58 -7.88
C MET A 664 -25.39 -2.10 -7.48
N VAL A 665 -26.61 -1.60 -7.34
CA VAL A 665 -26.91 -0.18 -7.12
C VAL A 665 -27.42 0.02 -5.70
N TRP A 666 -26.58 0.60 -4.86
CA TRP A 666 -26.85 0.88 -3.46
C TRP A 666 -27.66 2.17 -3.30
N ILE A 667 -28.77 2.06 -2.57
CA ILE A 667 -29.59 3.16 -2.11
C ILE A 667 -29.45 3.22 -0.59
N HIS A 668 -28.86 4.29 -0.07
CA HIS A 668 -28.57 4.40 1.36
C HIS A 668 -29.83 4.62 2.21
N GLY A 669 -29.76 4.17 3.46
CA GLY A 669 -30.76 4.40 4.51
C GLY A 669 -30.63 5.79 5.15
N GLY A 670 -31.23 5.93 6.35
CA GLY A 670 -31.24 7.18 7.12
C GLY A 670 -32.61 7.86 7.21
N GLY A 671 -33.70 7.09 7.28
CA GLY A 671 -35.05 7.62 7.50
C GLY A 671 -35.58 8.54 6.39
N LEU A 672 -34.93 8.57 5.21
CA LEU A 672 -35.17 9.54 4.14
C LEU A 672 -34.85 10.99 4.52
N THR A 673 -34.20 11.23 5.66
CA THR A 673 -33.86 12.55 6.22
C THR A 673 -32.36 12.81 6.26
N ILE A 674 -31.55 11.76 6.40
CA ILE A 674 -30.10 11.79 6.48
C ILE A 674 -29.49 10.65 5.64
N GLY A 675 -28.16 10.63 5.52
CA GLY A 675 -27.39 9.61 4.82
C GLY A 675 -26.69 10.14 3.57
N SER A 676 -25.77 9.33 3.03
CA SER A 676 -25.06 9.62 1.79
C SER A 676 -24.39 8.39 1.20
N ALA A 677 -24.25 8.36 -0.13
CA ALA A 677 -23.38 7.43 -0.85
C ALA A 677 -21.92 7.43 -0.35
N SER A 678 -21.41 8.58 0.13
CA SER A 678 -20.03 8.72 0.61
C SER A 678 -19.77 8.01 1.94
N MET A 679 -20.80 7.48 2.60
CA MET A 679 -20.66 6.70 3.84
C MET A 679 -20.36 5.21 3.60
N TYR A 680 -20.24 4.79 2.33
CA TYR A 680 -20.01 3.40 1.95
C TYR A 680 -18.81 3.28 1.01
N ASP A 681 -18.19 2.10 0.98
CA ASP A 681 -17.07 1.77 0.09
C ASP A 681 -17.40 0.48 -0.68
N GLY A 682 -17.59 0.60 -2.00
CA GLY A 682 -17.91 -0.52 -2.88
C GLY A 682 -16.69 -1.34 -3.34
N SER A 683 -15.46 -0.96 -2.97
CA SER A 683 -14.24 -1.53 -3.54
C SER A 683 -14.08 -3.04 -3.24
N ALA A 684 -14.35 -3.46 -2.01
CA ALA A 684 -14.24 -4.86 -1.62
C ALA A 684 -15.31 -5.72 -2.30
N LEU A 685 -16.59 -5.32 -2.25
CA LEU A 685 -17.67 -6.04 -2.92
C LEU A 685 -17.42 -6.16 -4.43
N ALA A 686 -16.99 -5.08 -5.08
CA ALA A 686 -16.64 -5.10 -6.51
C ALA A 686 -15.51 -6.11 -6.80
N ALA A 687 -14.38 -6.00 -6.08
CA ALA A 687 -13.19 -6.82 -6.35
C ALA A 687 -13.36 -8.31 -5.94
N TYR A 688 -14.15 -8.62 -4.92
CA TYR A 688 -14.37 -10.01 -4.49
C TYR A 688 -15.41 -10.73 -5.35
N GLN A 689 -16.45 -10.03 -5.82
CA GLN A 689 -17.58 -10.65 -6.52
C GLN A 689 -17.61 -10.42 -8.03
N ASP A 690 -16.63 -9.69 -8.56
CA ASP A 690 -16.55 -9.31 -9.97
C ASP A 690 -17.85 -8.63 -10.44
N VAL A 691 -18.29 -7.62 -9.68
CA VAL A 691 -19.49 -6.82 -9.94
C VAL A 691 -19.15 -5.33 -10.01
N VAL A 692 -19.96 -4.55 -10.71
CA VAL A 692 -19.89 -3.08 -10.66
C VAL A 692 -20.79 -2.59 -9.55
N VAL A 693 -20.24 -1.92 -8.54
CA VAL A 693 -21.02 -1.34 -7.43
C VAL A 693 -21.24 0.15 -7.69
N VAL A 694 -22.49 0.61 -7.61
CA VAL A 694 -22.87 2.01 -7.79
C VAL A 694 -23.52 2.50 -6.50
N LEU A 695 -23.02 3.59 -5.93
CA LEU A 695 -23.58 4.20 -4.71
C LEU A 695 -24.27 5.51 -5.09
N VAL A 696 -25.57 5.63 -4.84
CA VAL A 696 -26.39 6.75 -5.34
C VAL A 696 -26.80 7.68 -4.20
N GLN A 697 -26.74 9.00 -4.43
CA GLN A 697 -27.40 10.00 -3.59
C GLN A 697 -28.77 10.40 -4.13
N TYR A 698 -29.66 10.81 -3.24
CA TYR A 698 -30.99 11.33 -3.56
C TYR A 698 -31.38 12.43 -2.57
N ARG A 699 -32.28 13.34 -2.96
CA ARG A 699 -32.73 14.43 -2.06
C ARG A 699 -33.44 13.87 -0.82
N LEU A 700 -33.20 14.51 0.31
CA LEU A 700 -33.66 14.10 1.64
C LEU A 700 -34.62 15.13 2.26
N GLY A 701 -35.37 14.69 3.28
CA GLY A 701 -36.23 15.52 4.11
C GLY A 701 -37.20 16.38 3.31
N PHE A 702 -37.32 17.65 3.69
CA PHE A 702 -38.18 18.62 3.02
C PHE A 702 -37.94 18.71 1.50
N LEU A 703 -36.67 18.73 1.07
CA LEU A 703 -36.31 18.88 -0.34
C LEU A 703 -36.64 17.64 -1.18
N GLY A 704 -36.65 16.46 -0.54
CA GLY A 704 -36.93 15.18 -1.20
C GLY A 704 -38.41 14.81 -1.21
N PHE A 705 -39.20 15.19 -0.20
CA PHE A 705 -40.49 14.53 0.04
C PHE A 705 -41.66 15.48 0.33
N PHE A 706 -41.43 16.78 0.50
CA PHE A 706 -42.54 17.72 0.73
C PHE A 706 -43.51 17.76 -0.46
N SER A 707 -44.81 17.70 -0.16
CA SER A 707 -45.90 17.75 -1.14
C SER A 707 -47.00 18.72 -0.69
N THR A 708 -47.61 19.41 -1.64
CA THR A 708 -48.84 20.21 -1.43
C THR A 708 -50.12 19.42 -1.71
N GLY A 709 -50.00 18.14 -2.08
CA GLY A 709 -51.14 17.30 -2.48
C GLY A 709 -51.76 17.68 -3.82
N ASP A 710 -51.06 18.50 -4.63
CA ASP A 710 -51.45 18.89 -5.97
C ASP A 710 -50.23 18.95 -6.92
N GLU A 711 -50.48 19.25 -8.19
CA GLU A 711 -49.45 19.22 -9.24
C GLU A 711 -48.35 20.30 -9.11
N GLN A 712 -48.50 21.30 -8.23
CA GLN A 712 -47.48 22.36 -8.11
C GLN A 712 -46.22 21.89 -7.39
N ILE A 713 -46.41 21.05 -6.36
CA ILE A 713 -45.34 20.36 -5.62
C ILE A 713 -45.85 18.96 -5.34
N SER A 714 -45.59 18.03 -6.26
CA SER A 714 -46.10 16.66 -6.21
C SER A 714 -45.55 15.83 -5.04
N GLY A 715 -44.34 16.15 -4.57
CA GLY A 715 -43.58 15.33 -3.62
C GLY A 715 -42.81 14.21 -4.31
N ASN A 716 -42.30 13.27 -3.51
CA ASN A 716 -41.55 12.08 -3.96
C ASN A 716 -40.28 12.37 -4.80
N PHE A 717 -39.75 13.60 -4.76
CA PHE A 717 -38.57 14.00 -5.53
C PHE A 717 -37.35 13.11 -5.26
N GLY A 718 -37.14 12.68 -4.02
CA GLY A 718 -36.06 11.74 -3.68
C GLY A 718 -36.18 10.39 -4.42
N PHE A 719 -37.38 9.85 -4.61
CA PHE A 719 -37.57 8.64 -5.41
C PHE A 719 -37.42 8.90 -6.92
N LEU A 720 -37.84 10.08 -7.38
CA LEU A 720 -37.60 10.48 -8.76
C LEU A 720 -36.10 10.65 -9.05
N ASP A 721 -35.30 11.08 -8.07
CA ASP A 721 -33.84 11.12 -8.15
C ASP A 721 -33.25 9.72 -8.33
N GLN A 722 -33.73 8.74 -7.54
CA GLN A 722 -33.33 7.34 -7.68
C GLN A 722 -33.68 6.78 -9.06
N ILE A 723 -34.88 7.08 -9.59
CA ILE A 723 -35.26 6.70 -10.97
C ILE A 723 -34.34 7.36 -12.00
N GLN A 724 -33.99 8.64 -11.84
CA GLN A 724 -33.09 9.34 -12.74
C GLN A 724 -31.67 8.76 -12.70
N ALA A 725 -31.18 8.35 -11.53
CA ALA A 725 -29.93 7.63 -11.39
C ALA A 725 -29.98 6.25 -12.10
N LEU A 726 -31.07 5.50 -11.97
CA LEU A 726 -31.24 4.22 -12.68
C LEU A 726 -31.28 4.39 -14.20
N LYS A 727 -31.94 5.45 -14.71
CA LYS A 727 -31.91 5.80 -16.13
C LYS A 727 -30.48 6.12 -16.60
N TRP A 728 -29.73 6.88 -15.80
CA TRP A 728 -28.32 7.16 -16.07
C TRP A 728 -27.49 5.87 -16.13
N ILE A 729 -27.71 4.94 -15.18
CA ILE A 729 -27.02 3.65 -15.12
C ILE A 729 -27.31 2.83 -16.38
N GLN A 730 -28.59 2.72 -16.79
CA GLN A 730 -28.97 2.04 -18.03
C GLN A 730 -28.23 2.61 -19.25
N GLU A 731 -28.02 3.93 -19.30
CA GLU A 731 -27.38 4.58 -20.44
C GLU A 731 -25.84 4.49 -20.43
N HIS A 732 -25.21 4.44 -19.25
CA HIS A 732 -23.76 4.69 -19.12
C HIS A 732 -22.94 3.59 -18.44
N ILE A 733 -23.56 2.63 -17.73
CA ILE A 733 -22.77 1.70 -16.88
C ILE A 733 -21.86 0.76 -17.69
N HIS A 734 -22.20 0.52 -18.96
CA HIS A 734 -21.38 -0.24 -19.89
C HIS A 734 -20.00 0.39 -20.14
N ASN A 735 -19.88 1.72 -20.02
CA ASN A 735 -18.59 2.42 -20.12
C ASN A 735 -17.63 2.04 -18.97
N PHE A 736 -18.17 1.52 -17.86
CA PHE A 736 -17.42 1.08 -16.69
C PHE A 736 -17.28 -0.46 -16.63
N GLY A 737 -17.75 -1.18 -17.65
CA GLY A 737 -17.75 -2.65 -17.75
C GLY A 737 -18.97 -3.33 -17.13
N GLY A 738 -20.02 -2.58 -16.78
CA GLY A 738 -21.27 -3.13 -16.24
C GLY A 738 -22.27 -3.52 -17.33
N ASP A 739 -23.12 -4.51 -17.07
CA ASP A 739 -24.22 -4.89 -17.95
C ASP A 739 -25.52 -4.17 -17.56
N PRO A 740 -26.05 -3.25 -18.40
CA PRO A 740 -27.33 -2.61 -18.12
C PRO A 740 -28.50 -3.61 -18.07
N ASN A 741 -28.35 -4.82 -18.63
CA ASN A 741 -29.36 -5.88 -18.58
C ASN A 741 -29.23 -6.79 -17.34
N SER A 742 -28.35 -6.46 -16.41
CA SER A 742 -28.16 -7.22 -15.16
C SER A 742 -27.92 -6.28 -13.98
N VAL A 743 -28.89 -5.40 -13.76
CA VAL A 743 -28.89 -4.41 -12.66
C VAL A 743 -29.67 -4.94 -11.46
N THR A 744 -29.06 -4.90 -10.29
CA THR A 744 -29.66 -5.26 -9.00
C THR A 744 -29.68 -4.02 -8.12
N ILE A 745 -30.86 -3.57 -7.69
CA ILE A 745 -30.96 -2.51 -6.69
C ILE A 745 -30.89 -3.14 -5.31
N PHE A 746 -30.13 -2.53 -4.40
CA PHE A 746 -30.07 -2.95 -3.00
C PHE A 746 -29.98 -1.77 -2.07
N GLY A 747 -30.52 -1.90 -0.86
CA GLY A 747 -30.54 -0.81 0.10
C GLY A 747 -30.99 -1.28 1.46
N GLU A 748 -30.57 -0.54 2.49
CA GLU A 748 -30.85 -0.85 3.88
C GLU A 748 -31.74 0.22 4.53
N SER A 749 -32.61 -0.19 5.46
CA SER A 749 -33.52 0.72 6.19
C SER A 749 -34.42 1.51 5.22
N ALA A 750 -34.39 2.84 5.28
CA ALA A 750 -35.06 3.71 4.31
C ALA A 750 -34.63 3.47 2.84
N GLY A 751 -33.42 2.95 2.62
CA GLY A 751 -32.94 2.47 1.33
C GLY A 751 -33.64 1.17 0.91
N GLY A 752 -33.85 0.24 1.84
CA GLY A 752 -34.65 -0.97 1.62
C GLY A 752 -36.12 -0.65 1.33
N VAL A 753 -36.68 0.33 2.06
CA VAL A 753 -38.00 0.90 1.75
C VAL A 753 -38.02 1.47 0.33
N SER A 754 -37.00 2.23 -0.06
CA SER A 754 -36.88 2.78 -1.42
C SER A 754 -36.85 1.67 -2.48
N VAL A 755 -36.07 0.62 -2.28
CA VAL A 755 -36.04 -0.56 -3.15
C VAL A 755 -37.43 -1.19 -3.28
N SER A 756 -38.11 -1.39 -2.14
CA SER A 756 -39.46 -1.96 -2.11
C SER A 756 -40.50 -1.05 -2.78
N LEU A 757 -40.39 0.28 -2.66
CA LEU A 757 -41.25 1.23 -3.37
C LEU A 757 -40.98 1.26 -4.87
N LEU A 758 -39.72 1.12 -5.29
CA LEU A 758 -39.36 1.01 -6.69
C LEU A 758 -39.98 -0.24 -7.33
N LEU A 759 -40.09 -1.36 -6.60
CA LEU A 759 -40.83 -2.55 -7.07
C LEU A 759 -42.34 -2.30 -7.28
N LEU A 760 -42.90 -1.26 -6.67
CA LEU A 760 -44.31 -0.88 -6.79
C LEU A 760 -44.55 0.24 -7.80
N SER A 761 -43.51 0.95 -8.23
CA SER A 761 -43.64 2.09 -9.13
C SER A 761 -43.58 1.65 -10.60
N PRO A 762 -44.52 2.07 -11.46
CA PRO A 762 -44.44 1.80 -12.90
C PRO A 762 -43.29 2.56 -13.58
N LEU A 763 -42.75 3.61 -12.96
CA LEU A 763 -41.66 4.41 -13.53
C LEU A 763 -40.30 3.71 -13.51
N SER A 764 -40.19 2.64 -12.71
CA SER A 764 -38.96 1.86 -12.56
C SER A 764 -38.93 0.62 -13.47
N ASP A 765 -40.01 0.37 -14.22
CA ASP A 765 -40.15 -0.81 -15.07
C ASP A 765 -39.00 -0.90 -16.09
N GLY A 766 -38.39 -2.08 -16.17
CA GLY A 766 -37.22 -2.35 -17.02
C GLY A 766 -35.90 -1.68 -16.60
N LEU A 767 -35.85 -0.88 -15.53
CA LEU A 767 -34.62 -0.22 -15.10
C LEU A 767 -33.70 -1.11 -14.25
N PHE A 768 -34.24 -2.16 -13.64
CA PHE A 768 -33.51 -3.16 -12.87
C PHE A 768 -34.13 -4.54 -13.04
N HIS A 769 -33.37 -5.56 -12.65
CA HIS A 769 -33.64 -6.96 -12.96
C HIS A 769 -33.75 -7.83 -11.70
N ARG A 770 -33.32 -7.31 -10.55
CA ARG A 770 -33.32 -7.96 -9.23
C ARG A 770 -33.34 -6.88 -8.13
N ALA A 771 -33.84 -7.24 -6.96
CA ALA A 771 -33.94 -6.31 -5.84
C ALA A 771 -33.55 -6.97 -4.51
N ILE A 772 -32.86 -6.23 -3.65
CA ILE A 772 -32.54 -6.63 -2.27
C ILE A 772 -32.98 -5.51 -1.31
N ALA A 773 -33.88 -5.80 -0.38
CA ALA A 773 -34.32 -4.84 0.63
C ALA A 773 -33.89 -5.32 2.03
N GLU A 774 -32.85 -4.70 2.58
CA GLU A 774 -32.26 -5.07 3.87
C GLU A 774 -32.97 -4.25 4.96
N SER A 775 -33.64 -4.92 5.90
CA SER A 775 -34.25 -4.28 7.07
C SER A 775 -35.12 -3.05 6.76
N GLY A 776 -36.00 -3.14 5.75
CA GLY A 776 -36.90 -2.05 5.39
C GLY A 776 -37.74 -2.36 4.15
N THR A 777 -39.06 -2.11 4.19
CA THR A 777 -39.96 -2.37 3.05
C THR A 777 -41.09 -1.35 2.97
N ALA A 778 -41.76 -1.29 1.82
CA ALA A 778 -42.88 -0.38 1.57
C ALA A 778 -44.12 -0.69 2.44
N ALA A 779 -44.17 -1.85 3.10
CA ALA A 779 -45.23 -2.21 4.05
C ALA A 779 -45.13 -1.47 5.40
N LEU A 780 -44.12 -0.62 5.60
CA LEU A 780 -43.97 0.20 6.79
C LEU A 780 -44.98 1.35 6.79
N GLU A 781 -46.07 1.16 7.53
CA GLU A 781 -47.23 2.09 7.54
C GLU A 781 -46.90 3.46 8.14
N THR A 782 -45.90 3.58 9.02
CA THR A 782 -45.49 4.85 9.67
C THR A 782 -44.97 5.91 8.70
N LEU A 783 -44.57 5.53 7.48
CA LEU A 783 -44.14 6.47 6.44
C LEU A 783 -45.31 7.16 5.71
N LEU A 784 -46.55 6.71 5.94
CA LEU A 784 -47.77 7.21 5.29
C LEU A 784 -48.66 8.05 6.22
N VAL A 785 -48.44 8.00 7.54
CA VAL A 785 -49.39 8.53 8.53
C VAL A 785 -48.90 9.87 9.07
N HIS A 786 -49.35 10.96 8.45
CA HIS A 786 -49.39 12.30 9.04
C HIS A 786 -50.66 13.00 8.58
N ASP A 787 -51.25 13.83 9.45
CA ASP A 787 -52.35 14.72 9.06
C ASP A 787 -51.80 15.80 8.11
N PRO A 788 -52.20 15.81 6.82
CA PRO A 788 -51.68 16.77 5.85
C PRO A 788 -51.90 18.22 6.28
N VAL A 789 -52.95 18.50 7.06
CA VAL A 789 -53.22 19.84 7.59
C VAL A 789 -52.16 20.25 8.60
N GLN A 790 -51.80 19.37 9.53
CA GLN A 790 -50.77 19.64 10.55
C GLN A 790 -49.40 19.85 9.92
N VAL A 791 -49.04 19.05 8.91
CA VAL A 791 -47.79 19.22 8.16
C VAL A 791 -47.77 20.58 7.45
N MET A 792 -48.86 20.96 6.79
CA MET A 792 -48.96 22.26 6.12
C MET A 792 -48.89 23.44 7.10
N GLU A 793 -49.56 23.37 8.25
CA GLU A 793 -49.49 24.39 9.31
C GLU A 793 -48.09 24.50 9.90
N MET A 794 -47.41 23.38 10.14
CA MET A 794 -46.05 23.32 10.66
C MET A 794 -45.05 23.97 9.69
N VAL A 795 -45.16 23.69 8.39
CA VAL A 795 -44.35 24.32 7.36
C VAL A 795 -44.67 25.81 7.25
N ALA A 796 -45.95 26.20 7.25
CA ALA A 796 -46.37 27.61 7.21
C ALA A 796 -45.82 28.41 8.39
N ASN A 797 -45.91 27.88 9.61
CA ASN A 797 -45.41 28.53 10.82
C ASN A 797 -43.88 28.65 10.84
N THR A 798 -43.16 27.66 10.30
CA THR A 798 -41.70 27.66 10.28
C THR A 798 -41.13 28.56 9.17
N THR A 799 -41.78 28.59 8.01
CA THR A 799 -41.30 29.30 6.81
C THR A 799 -41.86 30.72 6.66
N GLY A 800 -43.02 30.99 7.25
CA GLY A 800 -43.78 32.22 7.00
C GLY A 800 -44.44 32.29 5.60
N CYS A 801 -44.42 31.21 4.82
CA CYS A 801 -45.05 31.18 3.51
C CYS A 801 -46.59 31.13 3.63
N ASN A 802 -47.30 31.91 2.79
CA ASN A 802 -48.76 31.90 2.74
C ASN A 802 -49.27 30.81 1.79
N PHE A 803 -50.03 29.85 2.33
CA PHE A 803 -50.60 28.71 1.60
C PHE A 803 -51.96 29.00 0.92
N GLU A 804 -52.56 30.17 1.13
CA GLU A 804 -53.84 30.56 0.50
C GLU A 804 -53.73 30.79 -1.02
N ASN A 805 -52.54 31.15 -1.52
CA ASN A 805 -52.28 31.34 -2.94
C ASN A 805 -51.23 30.36 -3.45
N LYS A 806 -51.69 29.24 -4.00
CA LYS A 806 -50.86 28.12 -4.47
C LYS A 806 -49.61 28.55 -5.25
N LYS A 807 -49.76 29.44 -6.25
CA LYS A 807 -48.61 29.89 -7.06
C LYS A 807 -47.58 30.67 -6.24
N LYS A 808 -48.02 31.53 -5.32
CA LYS A 808 -47.14 32.24 -4.40
C LYS A 808 -46.49 31.31 -3.37
N THR A 809 -47.17 30.23 -2.99
CA THR A 809 -46.63 29.18 -2.10
C THR A 809 -45.39 28.54 -2.73
N GLY A 810 -45.48 28.09 -3.98
CA GLY A 810 -44.36 27.46 -4.68
C GLY A 810 -43.15 28.39 -4.82
N ASP A 811 -43.38 29.65 -5.20
CA ASP A 811 -42.31 30.65 -5.31
C ASP A 811 -41.66 30.97 -3.95
N CYS A 812 -42.44 31.00 -2.86
CA CYS A 812 -41.93 31.21 -1.51
C CYS A 812 -41.03 30.05 -1.05
N LEU A 813 -41.52 28.81 -1.17
CA LEU A 813 -40.81 27.61 -0.72
C LEU A 813 -39.52 27.35 -1.52
N ARG A 814 -39.49 27.70 -2.80
CA ARG A 814 -38.28 27.60 -3.63
C ARG A 814 -37.20 28.61 -3.27
N ASN A 815 -37.53 29.68 -2.55
CA ASN A 815 -36.60 30.75 -2.16
C ASN A 815 -36.14 30.67 -0.69
N LEU A 816 -36.46 29.60 0.03
CA LEU A 816 -36.01 29.41 1.42
C LEU A 816 -34.48 29.35 1.52
N ASP A 817 -33.93 29.89 2.60
CA ASP A 817 -32.52 29.70 2.95
C ASP A 817 -32.27 28.31 3.56
N ILE A 818 -31.00 27.87 3.54
CA ILE A 818 -30.60 26.56 4.04
C ILE A 818 -30.89 26.39 5.53
N ASP A 819 -30.72 27.43 6.36
CA ASP A 819 -30.98 27.33 7.80
C ASP A 819 -32.46 27.10 8.10
N THR A 820 -33.35 27.72 7.31
CA THR A 820 -34.79 27.48 7.37
C THR A 820 -35.15 26.06 6.93
N ILE A 821 -34.51 25.54 5.88
CA ILE A 821 -34.70 24.15 5.44
C ILE A 821 -34.23 23.16 6.51
N LEU A 822 -33.07 23.40 7.15
CA LEU A 822 -32.57 22.57 8.23
C LEU A 822 -33.49 22.58 9.46
N LYS A 823 -34.20 23.69 9.72
CA LYS A 823 -35.21 23.75 10.79
C LYS A 823 -36.44 22.90 10.52
N LEU A 824 -36.78 22.66 9.24
CA LEU A 824 -37.86 21.79 8.79
C LEU A 824 -37.49 20.29 8.82
N GLY A 825 -36.24 19.94 9.10
CA GLY A 825 -35.74 18.56 9.10
C GLY A 825 -34.93 18.24 10.35
N LYS A 826 -35.52 18.43 11.54
CA LYS A 826 -34.79 18.29 12.81
C LYS A 826 -34.68 16.84 13.31
N GLY A 827 -35.63 15.97 12.98
CA GLY A 827 -35.69 14.58 13.46
C GLY A 827 -35.20 13.52 12.46
N ILE A 828 -35.05 12.28 12.96
CA ILE A 828 -34.76 11.08 12.14
C ILE A 828 -36.01 10.55 11.42
N ILE A 829 -37.17 10.64 12.06
CA ILE A 829 -38.45 10.24 11.44
C ILE A 829 -38.81 11.29 10.38
N LEU A 830 -39.20 10.80 9.20
CA LEU A 830 -39.69 11.64 8.13
C LEU A 830 -40.96 12.39 8.56
N GLU A 831 -40.85 13.72 8.67
CA GLU A 831 -41.97 14.63 8.99
C GLU A 831 -42.91 14.85 7.80
N PHE A 832 -42.51 14.41 6.60
CA PHE A 832 -43.23 14.61 5.33
C PHE A 832 -43.69 13.25 4.77
N PRO A 833 -45.00 12.93 4.75
CA PRO A 833 -45.46 11.61 4.36
C PRO A 833 -45.23 11.32 2.88
N LEU A 834 -45.05 10.03 2.57
CA LEU A 834 -45.13 9.48 1.22
C LEU A 834 -46.45 9.90 0.54
N SER A 835 -46.36 10.47 -0.66
CA SER A 835 -47.55 10.92 -1.40
C SER A 835 -47.97 9.88 -2.45
N VAL A 836 -49.26 9.53 -2.49
CA VAL A 836 -49.84 8.80 -3.64
C VAL A 836 -50.11 9.84 -4.73
N ASP A 837 -49.07 10.14 -5.49
CA ASP A 837 -49.02 11.24 -6.45
C ASP A 837 -49.63 10.91 -7.83
N GLY A 838 -50.04 9.65 -8.05
CA GLY A 838 -50.59 9.19 -9.32
C GLY A 838 -49.52 8.96 -10.40
N HIS A 839 -48.25 9.21 -10.10
CA HIS A 839 -47.13 9.08 -11.05
C HIS A 839 -46.08 8.08 -10.55
N PHE A 840 -45.43 8.35 -9.43
CA PHE A 840 -44.52 7.40 -8.78
C PHE A 840 -45.32 6.27 -8.11
N LEU A 841 -46.35 6.62 -7.33
CA LEU A 841 -47.29 5.67 -6.75
C LEU A 841 -48.70 5.95 -7.29
N THR A 842 -49.23 5.02 -8.06
CA THR A 842 -50.55 5.18 -8.70
C THR A 842 -51.71 4.88 -7.76
N LYS A 843 -51.47 4.11 -6.70
CA LYS A 843 -52.47 3.65 -5.72
C LYS A 843 -51.83 3.54 -4.33
N PRO A 844 -52.65 3.51 -3.25
CA PRO A 844 -52.15 3.17 -1.92
C PRO A 844 -51.46 1.80 -1.91
N ILE A 845 -50.36 1.68 -1.15
CA ILE A 845 -49.52 0.46 -1.09
C ILE A 845 -50.33 -0.79 -0.70
N LYS A 846 -51.25 -0.65 0.26
CA LYS A 846 -52.15 -1.74 0.67
C LYS A 846 -53.01 -2.27 -0.48
N GLU A 847 -53.44 -1.39 -1.38
CA GLU A 847 -54.20 -1.77 -2.56
C GLU A 847 -53.30 -2.46 -3.60
N LEU A 848 -52.08 -1.95 -3.81
CA LEU A 848 -51.10 -2.56 -4.72
C LEU A 848 -50.76 -4.00 -4.30
N TYR A 849 -50.47 -4.22 -3.00
CA TYR A 849 -50.22 -5.57 -2.48
C TYR A 849 -51.45 -6.47 -2.55
N HIS A 850 -52.64 -5.98 -2.19
CA HIS A 850 -53.86 -6.79 -2.27
C HIS A 850 -54.19 -7.20 -3.72
N LYS A 851 -53.93 -6.31 -4.69
CA LYS A 851 -54.16 -6.59 -6.12
C LYS A 851 -52.98 -7.29 -6.80
N LEU A 852 -51.87 -7.50 -6.08
CA LEU A 852 -50.61 -8.04 -6.61
C LEU A 852 -50.09 -7.24 -7.82
N GLU A 853 -50.31 -5.91 -7.81
CA GLU A 853 -49.84 -4.98 -8.84
C GLU A 853 -48.41 -4.53 -8.50
N LEU A 854 -47.42 -5.39 -8.78
CA LEU A 854 -46.01 -5.18 -8.44
C LEU A 854 -45.06 -5.79 -9.48
N ASN A 855 -43.84 -5.27 -9.57
CA ASN A 855 -42.78 -5.80 -10.45
C ASN A 855 -42.21 -7.11 -9.86
N THR A 856 -42.27 -8.20 -10.64
CA THR A 856 -41.98 -9.57 -10.18
C THR A 856 -40.57 -10.07 -10.53
N VAL A 857 -39.56 -9.21 -10.40
CA VAL A 857 -38.15 -9.62 -10.46
C VAL A 857 -37.77 -10.51 -9.26
N PRO A 858 -36.67 -11.30 -9.34
CA PRO A 858 -36.09 -11.92 -8.15
C PRO A 858 -35.87 -10.91 -7.03
N PHE A 859 -36.33 -11.26 -5.83
CA PHE A 859 -36.35 -10.38 -4.67
C PHE A 859 -35.72 -11.09 -3.46
N MET A 860 -34.77 -10.42 -2.82
CA MET A 860 -34.20 -10.86 -1.54
C MET A 860 -34.52 -9.81 -0.48
N THR A 861 -34.81 -10.23 0.74
CA THR A 861 -34.99 -9.32 1.87
C THR A 861 -34.68 -10.04 3.17
N GLY A 862 -34.52 -9.30 4.25
CA GLY A 862 -34.25 -9.87 5.56
C GLY A 862 -34.28 -8.82 6.64
N ILE A 863 -33.99 -9.30 7.85
CA ILE A 863 -33.89 -8.50 9.06
C ILE A 863 -32.66 -8.92 9.86
N ASN A 864 -32.28 -8.09 10.81
CA ASN A 864 -31.38 -8.45 11.89
C ASN A 864 -32.18 -8.99 13.07
N ASN A 865 -31.59 -9.88 13.85
CA ASN A 865 -32.34 -10.58 14.89
C ASN A 865 -32.71 -9.70 16.10
N HIS A 866 -32.23 -8.45 16.17
CA HIS A 866 -32.52 -7.48 17.22
C HIS A 866 -32.52 -6.03 16.69
N GLU A 867 -33.29 -5.75 15.64
CA GLU A 867 -33.42 -4.43 14.97
C GLU A 867 -33.60 -3.23 15.91
N GLY A 868 -34.44 -3.36 16.95
CA GLY A 868 -34.65 -2.28 17.93
C GLY A 868 -33.60 -2.22 19.04
N GLY A 869 -32.50 -2.96 18.90
CA GLY A 869 -31.63 -3.36 19.99
C GLY A 869 -30.80 -2.26 20.60
N TYR A 870 -30.21 -1.37 19.79
CA TYR A 870 -29.43 -0.23 20.29
C TYR A 870 -29.57 1.03 19.45
N LEU A 871 -29.33 1.00 18.13
CA LEU A 871 -29.34 2.21 17.30
C LEU A 871 -30.69 2.93 17.38
N LEU A 872 -31.78 2.21 17.12
CA LEU A 872 -33.14 2.76 17.21
C LEU A 872 -33.61 2.89 18.66
N GLY A 873 -33.18 1.99 19.54
CA GLY A 873 -33.42 2.08 20.97
C GLY A 873 -32.93 3.43 21.51
N ASP A 874 -31.70 3.83 21.19
CA ASP A 874 -31.09 5.06 21.66
C ASP A 874 -31.69 6.34 21.03
N ILE A 875 -32.29 6.21 19.83
CA ILE A 875 -33.00 7.32 19.18
C ILE A 875 -34.37 7.57 19.83
N PHE A 876 -35.12 6.52 20.15
CA PHE A 876 -36.53 6.63 20.55
C PHE A 876 -36.79 6.43 22.04
N ALA A 877 -35.91 5.73 22.75
CA ALA A 877 -36.08 5.45 24.16
C ALA A 877 -35.69 6.66 25.03
N PRO A 878 -36.23 6.76 26.25
CA PRO A 878 -35.81 7.78 27.22
C PRO A 878 -34.35 7.59 27.67
N GLN A 879 -33.79 8.62 28.30
CA GLN A 879 -32.46 8.53 28.93
C GLN A 879 -32.37 7.36 29.92
N ASN A 880 -31.20 6.71 29.99
CA ASN A 880 -30.89 5.55 30.85
C ASN A 880 -31.74 4.29 30.58
N TRP A 881 -32.36 4.17 29.40
CA TRP A 881 -33.17 3.00 29.04
C TRP A 881 -32.41 1.66 29.08
N THR A 882 -31.09 1.69 28.90
CA THR A 882 -30.22 0.49 28.87
C THR A 882 -30.21 -0.29 30.18
N GLU A 883 -30.42 0.39 31.32
CA GLU A 883 -30.49 -0.24 32.65
C GLU A 883 -31.87 -0.86 32.96
N GLY A 884 -32.88 -0.54 32.15
CA GLY A 884 -34.27 -0.98 32.33
C GLY A 884 -35.26 0.18 32.23
N MET A 885 -36.48 -0.13 31.78
CA MET A 885 -37.49 0.85 31.40
C MET A 885 -38.81 0.67 32.16
N ASP A 886 -39.51 1.76 32.44
CA ASP A 886 -40.86 1.70 32.96
C ASP A 886 -41.88 1.37 31.85
N ARG A 887 -43.13 1.08 32.21
CA ARG A 887 -44.19 0.72 31.25
C ARG A 887 -44.58 1.86 30.30
N GLU A 888 -44.56 3.09 30.80
CA GLU A 888 -45.09 4.27 30.11
C GLU A 888 -44.36 4.61 28.78
N PRO A 889 -43.02 4.56 28.70
CA PRO A 889 -42.31 4.73 27.44
C PRO A 889 -42.72 3.75 26.32
N ILE A 890 -43.13 2.51 26.66
CA ILE A 890 -43.63 1.54 25.66
C ILE A 890 -44.95 2.04 25.06
N VAL A 891 -45.85 2.55 25.89
CA VAL A 891 -47.14 3.12 25.44
C VAL A 891 -46.91 4.36 24.57
N ASN A 892 -45.94 5.20 24.94
CA ASN A 892 -45.57 6.39 24.16
C ASN A 892 -45.03 6.00 22.78
N MET A 893 -44.16 4.99 22.70
CA MET A 893 -43.64 4.46 21.45
C MET A 893 -44.77 3.90 20.56
N LEU A 894 -45.71 3.15 21.13
CA LEU A 894 -46.86 2.61 20.37
C LEU A 894 -47.76 3.70 19.79
N SER A 895 -47.75 4.91 20.35
CA SER A 895 -48.51 6.04 19.80
C SER A 895 -47.95 6.55 18.47
N MET A 896 -46.71 6.19 18.09
CA MET A 896 -46.18 6.44 16.75
C MET A 896 -46.83 5.56 15.67
N PHE A 897 -47.28 4.36 16.05
CA PHE A 897 -47.91 3.39 15.15
C PHE A 897 -49.44 3.46 15.21
N TYR A 898 -49.97 3.83 16.38
CA TYR A 898 -51.39 3.95 16.68
C TYR A 898 -51.70 5.35 17.25
N PRO A 899 -51.61 6.39 16.39
CA PRO A 899 -51.74 7.79 16.81
C PRO A 899 -53.18 8.21 17.07
N ASP A 900 -54.18 7.52 16.52
CA ASP A 900 -55.60 7.85 16.75
C ASP A 900 -55.93 7.64 18.24
N PRO A 901 -56.52 8.64 18.93
CA PRO A 901 -57.02 8.47 20.29
C PRO A 901 -57.94 7.25 20.48
N LYS A 902 -58.66 6.83 19.44
CA LYS A 902 -59.52 5.64 19.43
C LYS A 902 -58.74 4.32 19.52
N ASP A 903 -57.44 4.33 19.22
CA ASP A 903 -56.59 3.15 19.31
C ASP A 903 -56.01 2.91 20.72
N ALA A 904 -56.48 3.64 21.75
CA ALA A 904 -56.08 3.41 23.14
C ALA A 904 -56.22 1.93 23.54
N LEU A 905 -57.31 1.27 23.14
CA LEU A 905 -57.55 -0.15 23.36
C LEU A 905 -56.47 -1.03 22.71
N ILE A 906 -56.07 -0.72 21.47
CA ILE A 906 -55.05 -1.48 20.75
C ILE A 906 -53.72 -1.42 21.52
N LYS A 907 -53.34 -0.22 21.95
CA LYS A 907 -52.09 -0.01 22.71
C LYS A 907 -52.11 -0.80 24.01
N ASP A 908 -53.22 -0.78 24.74
CA ASP A 908 -53.37 -1.59 25.97
C ASP A 908 -53.33 -3.09 25.71
N LEU A 909 -53.94 -3.58 24.63
CA LEU A 909 -53.89 -5.00 24.25
C LEU A 909 -52.46 -5.46 23.93
N ILE A 910 -51.71 -4.69 23.15
CA ILE A 910 -50.30 -4.99 22.84
C ILE A 910 -49.46 -5.01 24.13
N VAL A 911 -49.60 -3.98 24.95
CA VAL A 911 -48.82 -3.85 26.19
C VAL A 911 -49.15 -4.99 27.16
N ASN A 912 -50.42 -5.31 27.36
CA ASN A 912 -50.81 -6.40 28.26
C ASN A 912 -50.31 -7.77 27.79
N GLU A 913 -50.32 -8.02 26.48
CA GLU A 913 -49.81 -9.26 25.88
C GLU A 913 -48.30 -9.41 26.12
N TYR A 914 -47.51 -8.37 25.88
CA TYR A 914 -46.06 -8.47 25.91
C TYR A 914 -45.43 -8.25 27.31
N ILE A 915 -45.92 -7.31 28.12
CA ILE A 915 -45.32 -6.97 29.44
C ILE A 915 -46.19 -7.32 30.66
N GLY A 916 -47.50 -7.54 30.50
CA GLY A 916 -48.42 -7.79 31.63
C GLY A 916 -48.38 -6.68 32.68
N THR A 917 -48.02 -7.00 33.94
CA THR A 917 -47.99 -6.01 35.05
C THR A 917 -46.92 -4.93 34.93
N GLY A 918 -45.91 -5.10 34.07
CA GLY A 918 -44.87 -4.11 33.80
C GLY A 918 -43.91 -3.78 34.96
N LYS A 919 -43.86 -4.62 36.01
CA LYS A 919 -43.00 -4.37 37.20
C LYS A 919 -41.51 -4.65 36.98
N ASP A 920 -41.17 -5.48 36.01
CA ASP A 920 -39.79 -5.83 35.70
C ASP A 920 -39.25 -4.87 34.63
N ARG A 921 -38.39 -3.93 35.06
CA ARG A 921 -37.83 -2.90 34.19
C ARG A 921 -36.92 -3.48 33.09
N VAL A 922 -36.21 -4.57 33.37
CA VAL A 922 -35.32 -5.21 32.39
C VAL A 922 -36.15 -5.91 31.34
N LYS A 923 -37.18 -6.66 31.76
CA LYS A 923 -38.15 -7.26 30.82
C LYS A 923 -38.85 -6.21 29.96
N ASN A 924 -39.25 -5.08 30.55
CA ASN A 924 -39.87 -3.99 29.81
C ASN A 924 -38.93 -3.44 28.73
N ARG A 925 -37.63 -3.27 29.03
CA ARG A 925 -36.62 -2.85 28.05
C ARG A 925 -36.52 -3.87 26.91
N ASP A 926 -36.40 -5.15 27.22
CA ASP A 926 -36.24 -6.19 26.20
C ASP A 926 -37.49 -6.29 25.30
N VAL A 927 -38.68 -6.16 25.90
CA VAL A 927 -39.92 -6.08 25.13
C VAL A 927 -40.00 -4.81 24.28
N TYR A 928 -39.54 -3.68 24.81
CA TYR A 928 -39.51 -2.43 24.06
C TYR A 928 -38.68 -2.55 22.79
N THR A 929 -37.47 -3.11 22.88
CA THR A 929 -36.57 -3.26 21.73
C THR A 929 -37.09 -4.29 20.73
N GLU A 930 -37.66 -5.40 21.18
CA GLU A 930 -38.30 -6.40 20.31
C GLU A 930 -39.54 -5.83 19.60
N LEU A 931 -40.44 -5.13 20.32
CA LEU A 931 -41.62 -4.49 19.72
C LEU A 931 -41.22 -3.41 18.71
N LEU A 932 -40.20 -2.63 19.01
CA LEU A 932 -39.69 -1.60 18.11
C LEU A 932 -39.21 -2.24 16.80
N GLY A 933 -38.41 -3.31 16.88
CA GLY A 933 -37.95 -4.05 15.70
C GLY A 933 -39.08 -4.73 14.93
N ASP A 934 -40.01 -5.37 15.65
CA ASP A 934 -41.11 -6.11 15.03
C ASP A 934 -42.07 -5.19 14.26
N LEU A 935 -42.40 -4.03 14.82
CA LEU A 935 -43.31 -3.06 14.20
C LEU A 935 -42.68 -2.26 13.06
N PHE A 936 -41.39 -1.88 13.16
CA PHE A 936 -40.70 -1.16 12.08
C PHE A 936 -40.28 -2.07 10.92
N PHE A 937 -39.85 -3.31 11.18
CA PHE A 937 -39.17 -4.11 10.16
C PHE A 937 -39.75 -5.51 10.01
N THR A 938 -39.75 -6.34 11.06
CA THR A 938 -40.08 -7.77 10.95
C THR A 938 -41.45 -7.98 10.31
N ILE A 939 -42.50 -7.37 10.85
CA ILE A 939 -43.88 -7.56 10.38
C ILE A 939 -44.06 -6.97 8.97
N PRO A 940 -43.60 -5.73 8.67
CA PRO A 940 -43.58 -5.20 7.31
C PRO A 940 -42.85 -6.10 6.28
N VAL A 941 -41.68 -6.64 6.65
CA VAL A 941 -40.92 -7.57 5.79
C VAL A 941 -41.73 -8.82 5.49
N ILE A 942 -42.35 -9.44 6.51
CA ILE A 942 -43.20 -10.63 6.33
C ILE A 942 -44.42 -10.32 5.42
N LYS A 943 -45.08 -9.16 5.60
CA LYS A 943 -46.17 -8.72 4.70
C LYS A 943 -45.68 -8.62 3.24
N THR A 944 -44.50 -8.03 3.04
CA THR A 944 -43.92 -7.79 1.72
C THR A 944 -43.51 -9.10 1.03
N VAL A 945 -42.80 -10.01 1.72
CA VAL A 945 -42.42 -11.31 1.11
C VAL A 945 -43.63 -12.17 0.78
N ASN A 946 -44.69 -12.13 1.58
CA ASN A 946 -45.94 -12.81 1.27
C ASN A 946 -46.56 -12.27 -0.02
N ALA A 947 -46.68 -10.94 -0.16
CA ALA A 947 -47.22 -10.33 -1.37
C ALA A 947 -46.38 -10.67 -2.62
N HIS A 948 -45.05 -10.60 -2.53
CA HIS A 948 -44.16 -10.95 -3.66
C HIS A 948 -44.22 -12.45 -4.00
N ARG A 949 -44.26 -13.34 -3.00
CA ARG A 949 -44.44 -14.79 -3.20
C ARG A 949 -45.76 -15.06 -3.90
N ASP A 950 -46.84 -14.46 -3.44
CA ASP A 950 -48.20 -14.68 -3.95
C ASP A 950 -48.37 -14.10 -5.37
N ALA A 951 -47.61 -13.07 -5.73
CA ALA A 951 -47.47 -12.56 -7.09
C ALA A 951 -46.60 -13.43 -8.01
N GLY A 952 -45.95 -14.47 -7.48
CA GLY A 952 -45.13 -15.43 -8.23
C GLY A 952 -43.65 -15.08 -8.37
N ALA A 953 -43.15 -14.06 -7.65
CA ALA A 953 -41.74 -13.70 -7.69
C ALA A 953 -40.83 -14.78 -7.07
N ALA A 954 -39.55 -14.79 -7.44
CA ALA A 954 -38.55 -15.60 -6.75
C ALA A 954 -38.08 -14.86 -5.49
N VAL A 955 -38.52 -15.29 -4.31
CA VAL A 955 -38.25 -14.61 -3.04
C VAL A 955 -37.25 -15.39 -2.19
N TYR A 956 -36.30 -14.70 -1.57
CA TYR A 956 -35.36 -15.24 -0.59
C TYR A 956 -35.38 -14.38 0.67
N LEU A 957 -35.55 -15.02 1.84
CA LEU A 957 -35.63 -14.35 3.15
C LEU A 957 -34.41 -14.73 4.01
N TYR A 958 -33.83 -13.77 4.74
CA TYR A 958 -32.84 -14.05 5.79
C TYR A 958 -33.15 -13.40 7.14
N GLU A 959 -32.50 -13.94 8.18
CA GLU A 959 -32.32 -13.29 9.47
C GLU A 959 -30.82 -13.27 9.80
N TYR A 960 -30.22 -12.09 9.93
CA TYR A 960 -28.81 -11.93 10.29
C TYR A 960 -28.67 -11.86 11.82
N GLN A 961 -27.69 -12.59 12.37
CA GLN A 961 -27.64 -12.87 13.81
C GLN A 961 -26.32 -12.48 14.49
N HIS A 962 -25.29 -12.17 13.71
CA HIS A 962 -23.96 -11.86 14.23
C HIS A 962 -23.78 -10.35 14.48
N PRO A 963 -23.48 -9.91 15.71
CA PRO A 963 -23.11 -8.52 15.95
C PRO A 963 -21.61 -8.31 15.63
N PRO A 964 -21.22 -7.37 14.75
CA PRO A 964 -19.82 -7.09 14.46
C PRO A 964 -19.01 -6.77 15.71
N THR A 965 -17.83 -7.38 15.84
CA THR A 965 -16.98 -7.30 17.05
C THR A 965 -16.60 -5.86 17.40
N ILE A 966 -16.38 -5.01 16.40
CA ILE A 966 -16.09 -3.58 16.61
C ILE A 966 -17.26 -2.85 17.29
N LEU A 967 -18.50 -3.21 16.95
CA LEU A 967 -19.71 -2.60 17.50
C LEU A 967 -20.06 -3.17 18.88
N GLN A 968 -19.81 -4.47 19.10
CA GLN A 968 -20.01 -5.10 20.42
C GLN A 968 -19.25 -4.38 21.55
N LYS A 969 -18.07 -3.84 21.26
CA LYS A 969 -17.27 -3.09 22.25
C LYS A 969 -17.92 -1.77 22.68
N MET A 970 -18.80 -1.21 21.84
CA MET A 970 -19.46 0.07 22.07
C MET A 970 -20.90 -0.06 22.57
N ARG A 971 -21.47 -1.26 22.54
CA ARG A 971 -22.87 -1.53 22.83
C ARG A 971 -23.05 -2.33 24.13
N PRO A 972 -24.18 -2.17 24.84
CA PRO A 972 -24.51 -3.04 25.96
C PRO A 972 -24.55 -4.52 25.57
N SER A 973 -24.15 -5.42 26.49
CA SER A 973 -24.01 -6.85 26.21
C SER A 973 -25.32 -7.60 25.89
N PHE A 974 -26.47 -6.99 26.15
CA PHE A 974 -27.78 -7.58 25.78
C PHE A 974 -28.13 -7.37 24.30
N VAL A 975 -27.42 -6.47 23.62
CA VAL A 975 -27.65 -6.15 22.21
C VAL A 975 -27.10 -7.31 21.37
N ARG A 976 -27.93 -7.84 20.46
CA ARG A 976 -27.56 -8.90 19.53
C ARG A 976 -27.19 -8.24 18.20
N SER A 977 -27.58 -8.80 17.06
CA SER A 977 -27.42 -8.12 15.77
C SER A 977 -28.44 -6.99 15.67
N ASP A 978 -27.94 -5.76 15.77
CA ASP A 978 -28.73 -4.53 15.78
C ASP A 978 -29.00 -4.04 14.36
N HIS A 979 -29.88 -3.05 14.19
CA HIS A 979 -30.14 -2.43 12.88
C HIS A 979 -28.82 -1.99 12.20
N THR A 980 -28.68 -2.22 10.89
CA THR A 980 -27.52 -1.93 10.02
C THR A 980 -26.28 -2.84 10.16
N ASP A 981 -26.26 -3.79 11.10
CA ASP A 981 -25.05 -4.60 11.39
C ASP A 981 -24.56 -5.45 10.21
N GLU A 982 -25.46 -5.92 9.35
CA GLU A 982 -25.18 -6.75 8.17
C GLU A 982 -24.39 -6.00 7.10
N ILE A 983 -24.55 -4.66 7.01
CA ILE A 983 -23.89 -3.79 6.03
C ILE A 983 -22.37 -3.97 6.08
N PHE A 984 -21.80 -4.15 7.28
CA PHE A 984 -20.36 -4.36 7.49
C PHE A 984 -19.85 -5.59 6.74
N MET A 985 -20.66 -6.65 6.70
CA MET A 985 -20.32 -7.89 6.02
C MET A 985 -20.58 -7.81 4.52
N VAL A 986 -21.69 -7.18 4.11
CA VAL A 986 -22.07 -6.99 2.69
C VAL A 986 -21.06 -6.13 1.93
N PHE A 987 -20.60 -5.02 2.52
CA PHE A 987 -19.62 -4.13 1.88
C PHE A 987 -18.17 -4.57 2.07
N GLY A 988 -17.90 -5.67 2.77
CA GLY A 988 -16.54 -6.16 2.92
C GLY A 988 -15.67 -5.25 3.77
N HIS A 989 -16.22 -4.69 4.86
CA HIS A 989 -15.56 -3.68 5.69
C HIS A 989 -14.13 -4.11 6.10
N CYS A 990 -13.94 -5.38 6.46
CA CYS A 990 -12.65 -5.96 6.84
C CYS A 990 -11.57 -5.86 5.77
N PHE A 991 -11.96 -5.67 4.50
CA PHE A 991 -11.05 -5.63 3.35
C PHE A 991 -10.83 -4.24 2.76
N SER A 992 -11.54 -3.23 3.25
CA SER A 992 -11.43 -1.85 2.78
C SER A 992 -10.08 -1.20 3.13
N THR A 993 -9.61 -0.32 2.25
CA THR A 993 -8.42 0.53 2.47
C THR A 993 -8.70 2.04 2.27
N THR A 994 -9.98 2.40 2.13
CA THR A 994 -10.41 3.73 1.63
C THR A 994 -10.56 4.79 2.73
N HIS A 995 -11.41 5.80 2.48
CA HIS A 995 -11.70 6.92 3.35
C HIS A 995 -12.50 6.53 4.60
N ILE A 996 -13.07 5.32 4.65
CA ILE A 996 -13.78 4.77 5.79
C ILE A 996 -12.80 3.94 6.62
N LYS A 997 -12.41 4.47 7.78
CA LYS A 997 -11.45 3.79 8.68
C LYS A 997 -12.13 3.34 9.95
N HIS A 998 -11.90 2.08 10.27
CA HIS A 998 -12.26 1.47 11.54
C HIS A 998 -10.97 1.04 12.24
N GLY A 999 -10.86 1.33 13.55
CA GLY A 999 -9.58 1.36 14.27
C GLY A 999 -8.95 -0.01 14.58
N ASP A 1000 -9.71 -1.11 14.47
CA ASP A 1000 -9.27 -2.44 14.88
C ASP A 1000 -9.14 -3.40 13.68
N ALA A 1001 -8.22 -4.36 13.78
CA ALA A 1001 -8.14 -5.47 12.83
C ALA A 1001 -9.37 -6.40 12.97
N CYS A 1002 -9.89 -6.84 11.82
CA CYS A 1002 -11.06 -7.72 11.76
C CYS A 1002 -10.67 -9.18 12.12
N PRO A 1003 -11.43 -9.88 12.98
CA PRO A 1003 -11.24 -11.30 13.26
C PRO A 1003 -11.33 -12.16 11.99
N GLU A 1004 -10.57 -13.26 11.92
CA GLU A 1004 -10.58 -14.15 10.74
C GLU A 1004 -11.96 -14.74 10.47
N GLU A 1005 -12.73 -15.05 11.50
CA GLU A 1005 -14.10 -15.56 11.36
C GLU A 1005 -15.05 -14.51 10.74
N GLU A 1006 -14.87 -13.23 11.05
CA GLU A 1006 -15.66 -12.14 10.46
C GLU A 1006 -15.25 -11.88 9.01
N GLU A 1007 -13.95 -12.01 8.69
CA GLU A 1007 -13.51 -11.98 7.30
C GLU A 1007 -14.17 -13.09 6.47
N GLU A 1008 -14.27 -14.30 7.02
CA GLU A 1008 -14.92 -15.41 6.33
C GLU A 1008 -16.42 -15.19 6.18
N LEU A 1009 -17.11 -14.74 7.25
CA LEU A 1009 -18.52 -14.36 7.17
C LEU A 1009 -18.76 -13.27 6.13
N SER A 1010 -17.88 -12.28 6.04
CA SER A 1010 -17.97 -11.23 5.04
C SER A 1010 -17.79 -11.76 3.62
N ARG A 1011 -16.86 -12.69 3.37
CA ARG A 1011 -16.73 -13.38 2.07
C ARG A 1011 -18.01 -14.16 1.72
N ILE A 1012 -18.59 -14.86 2.69
CA ILE A 1012 -19.85 -15.61 2.53
C ILE A 1012 -20.99 -14.66 2.16
N MET A 1013 -21.18 -13.58 2.92
CA MET A 1013 -22.21 -12.55 2.68
C MET A 1013 -22.04 -11.91 1.30
N MET A 1014 -20.84 -11.42 0.96
CA MET A 1014 -20.56 -10.89 -0.37
C MET A 1014 -20.87 -11.92 -1.47
N SER A 1015 -20.60 -13.21 -1.24
CA SER A 1015 -20.87 -14.27 -2.22
C SER A 1015 -22.36 -14.50 -2.43
N TYR A 1016 -23.18 -14.50 -1.38
CA TYR A 1016 -24.64 -14.57 -1.53
C TYR A 1016 -25.19 -13.38 -2.33
N TRP A 1017 -24.75 -12.15 -2.02
CA TRP A 1017 -25.19 -10.94 -2.72
C TRP A 1017 -24.72 -10.91 -4.18
N GLY A 1018 -23.44 -11.25 -4.42
CA GLY A 1018 -22.85 -11.31 -5.76
C GLY A 1018 -23.50 -12.39 -6.64
N ASN A 1019 -23.77 -13.57 -6.09
CA ASN A 1019 -24.48 -14.64 -6.80
C ASN A 1019 -25.91 -14.24 -7.14
N PHE A 1020 -26.59 -13.60 -6.19
CA PHE A 1020 -27.93 -13.08 -6.43
C PHE A 1020 -27.91 -12.04 -7.54
N ALA A 1021 -26.99 -11.07 -7.49
CA ALA A 1021 -26.87 -10.06 -8.53
C ALA A 1021 -26.58 -10.66 -9.92
N ARG A 1022 -25.82 -11.76 -9.98
CA ARG A 1022 -25.47 -12.46 -11.23
C ARG A 1022 -26.61 -13.33 -11.78
N THR A 1023 -27.33 -14.03 -10.92
CA THR A 1023 -28.21 -15.14 -11.34
C THR A 1023 -29.67 -15.01 -10.92
N GLY A 1024 -30.00 -14.14 -9.96
CA GLY A 1024 -31.32 -14.10 -9.32
C GLY A 1024 -31.49 -15.13 -8.20
N SER A 1025 -30.44 -15.85 -7.83
CA SER A 1025 -30.38 -16.78 -6.70
C SER A 1025 -29.12 -16.52 -5.88
N PRO A 1026 -29.18 -16.49 -4.54
CA PRO A 1026 -28.00 -16.35 -3.70
C PRO A 1026 -27.07 -17.58 -3.75
N ASN A 1027 -27.58 -18.73 -4.18
CA ASN A 1027 -26.85 -20.00 -4.13
C ASN A 1027 -25.64 -20.04 -5.06
N GLY A 1028 -24.57 -20.72 -4.61
CA GLY A 1028 -23.36 -20.96 -5.40
C GLY A 1028 -22.43 -21.96 -4.69
N ASP A 1029 -21.33 -22.32 -5.35
CA ASP A 1029 -20.38 -23.31 -4.85
C ASP A 1029 -19.78 -22.88 -3.50
N GLY A 1030 -19.65 -23.82 -2.56
CA GLY A 1030 -19.08 -23.59 -1.23
C GLY A 1030 -20.00 -22.89 -0.23
N LEU A 1031 -21.20 -22.46 -0.64
CA LEU A 1031 -22.17 -21.80 0.24
C LEU A 1031 -23.22 -22.81 0.76
N VAL A 1032 -23.74 -22.55 1.96
CA VAL A 1032 -24.93 -23.27 2.45
C VAL A 1032 -26.11 -22.92 1.55
N HIS A 1033 -26.91 -23.94 1.23
CA HIS A 1033 -28.10 -23.76 0.41
C HIS A 1033 -29.08 -22.79 1.08
N TRP A 1034 -29.44 -21.73 0.36
CA TRP A 1034 -30.45 -20.77 0.76
C TRP A 1034 -31.78 -21.11 0.06
N PRO A 1035 -32.79 -21.54 0.82
CA PRO A 1035 -34.07 -21.96 0.26
C PRO A 1035 -34.85 -20.78 -0.32
N LYS A 1036 -35.63 -21.05 -1.36
CA LYS A 1036 -36.61 -20.09 -1.88
C LYS A 1036 -37.79 -19.99 -0.90
N TYR A 1037 -38.18 -18.78 -0.53
CA TYR A 1037 -39.33 -18.54 0.33
C TYR A 1037 -40.62 -18.99 -0.37
N GLY A 1038 -41.26 -20.03 0.18
CA GLY A 1038 -42.41 -20.71 -0.41
C GLY A 1038 -43.49 -21.05 0.62
N ALA A 1039 -44.20 -22.16 0.41
CA ALA A 1039 -45.27 -22.60 1.31
C ALA A 1039 -44.78 -22.97 2.72
N GLU A 1040 -43.56 -23.47 2.82
CA GLU A 1040 -42.92 -23.82 4.10
C GLU A 1040 -42.29 -22.61 4.81
N GLU A 1041 -42.40 -21.41 4.22
CA GLU A 1041 -41.90 -20.14 4.75
C GLU A 1041 -40.44 -20.21 5.24
N GLU A 1042 -39.61 -20.91 4.47
CA GLU A 1042 -38.19 -21.14 4.76
C GLU A 1042 -37.35 -19.87 4.56
N TYR A 1043 -36.41 -19.62 5.46
CA TYR A 1043 -35.47 -18.50 5.40
C TYR A 1043 -34.07 -18.95 5.85
N LEU A 1044 -33.05 -18.17 5.52
CA LEU A 1044 -31.67 -18.45 5.94
C LEU A 1044 -31.31 -17.65 7.20
N GLN A 1045 -30.94 -18.33 8.27
CA GLN A 1045 -30.29 -17.70 9.42
C GLN A 1045 -28.80 -17.59 9.12
N ILE A 1046 -28.25 -16.38 9.26
CA ILE A 1046 -26.85 -16.08 8.97
C ILE A 1046 -26.15 -15.64 10.25
N ASP A 1047 -25.26 -16.50 10.74
CA ASP A 1047 -24.42 -16.24 11.92
C ASP A 1047 -22.94 -16.55 11.59
N LEU A 1048 -22.03 -16.17 12.48
CA LEU A 1048 -20.58 -16.29 12.31
C LEU A 1048 -20.09 -17.71 12.03
N LYS A 1049 -20.66 -18.71 12.72
CA LYS A 1049 -20.17 -20.09 12.67
C LYS A 1049 -20.89 -20.96 11.66
N LYS A 1050 -22.18 -20.71 11.43
CA LYS A 1050 -23.05 -21.56 10.59
C LYS A 1050 -24.19 -20.75 10.01
N GLN A 1051 -24.58 -21.14 8.80
CA GLN A 1051 -25.83 -20.74 8.19
C GLN A 1051 -26.79 -21.93 8.22
N VAL A 1052 -28.03 -21.71 8.65
CA VAL A 1052 -29.03 -22.77 8.82
C VAL A 1052 -30.39 -22.33 8.29
N THR A 1053 -31.17 -23.28 7.78
CA THR A 1053 -32.55 -23.02 7.35
C THR A 1053 -33.46 -22.90 8.58
N GLY A 1054 -34.15 -21.78 8.69
CA GLY A 1054 -35.27 -21.57 9.61
C GLY A 1054 -36.61 -21.65 8.88
N HIS A 1055 -37.69 -21.74 9.65
CA HIS A 1055 -39.07 -21.75 9.15
C HIS A 1055 -39.91 -20.72 9.90
N HIS A 1056 -40.91 -20.14 9.24
CA HIS A 1056 -41.95 -19.35 9.90
C HIS A 1056 -41.42 -18.20 10.78
N LEU A 1057 -40.55 -17.36 10.21
CA LEU A 1057 -39.94 -16.22 10.90
C LEU A 1057 -40.99 -15.41 11.68
N LYS A 1058 -40.87 -15.36 13.02
CA LYS A 1058 -41.72 -14.56 13.93
C LYS A 1058 -43.24 -14.72 13.69
N LYS A 1059 -43.67 -15.93 13.34
CA LYS A 1059 -45.07 -16.24 12.97
C LYS A 1059 -46.09 -15.85 14.04
N ASP A 1060 -45.82 -16.11 15.31
CA ASP A 1060 -46.77 -15.82 16.40
C ASP A 1060 -47.01 -14.30 16.54
N GLN A 1061 -45.93 -13.50 16.47
CA GLN A 1061 -46.01 -12.04 16.50
C GLN A 1061 -46.74 -11.50 15.27
N TYR A 1062 -46.43 -12.05 14.08
CA TYR A 1062 -47.11 -11.68 12.84
C TYR A 1062 -48.62 -11.95 12.91
N VAL A 1063 -49.03 -13.15 13.34
CA VAL A 1063 -50.45 -13.51 13.51
C VAL A 1063 -51.12 -12.62 14.55
N PHE A 1064 -50.45 -12.36 15.68
CA PHE A 1064 -50.99 -11.49 16.72
C PHE A 1064 -51.30 -10.09 16.18
N VAL A 1065 -50.35 -9.43 15.51
CA VAL A 1065 -50.53 -8.05 15.03
C VAL A 1065 -51.48 -7.98 13.84
N THR A 1066 -51.43 -8.93 12.91
CA THR A 1066 -52.18 -8.84 11.64
C THR A 1066 -53.57 -9.47 11.68
N GLN A 1067 -53.84 -10.39 12.61
CA GLN A 1067 -55.11 -11.13 12.69
C GLN A 1067 -55.77 -10.95 14.06
N THR A 1068 -55.10 -11.37 15.13
CA THR A 1068 -55.71 -11.41 16.49
C THR A 1068 -56.05 -10.02 17.02
N LEU A 1069 -55.17 -9.04 16.82
CA LEU A 1069 -55.34 -7.68 17.34
C LEU A 1069 -56.51 -6.93 16.65
N PRO A 1070 -56.64 -6.93 15.30
CA PRO A 1070 -57.84 -6.43 14.63
C PRO A 1070 -59.13 -7.12 15.05
N GLU A 1071 -59.13 -8.44 15.23
CA GLU A 1071 -60.30 -9.19 15.69
C GLU A 1071 -60.74 -8.79 17.10
N LYS A 1072 -59.78 -8.66 18.04
CA LYS A 1072 -60.05 -8.20 19.41
C LYS A 1072 -60.61 -6.77 19.43
N LYS A 1073 -60.09 -5.88 18.57
CA LYS A 1073 -60.64 -4.51 18.40
C LYS A 1073 -62.09 -4.56 17.95
N LYS A 1074 -62.38 -5.33 16.89
CA LYS A 1074 -63.73 -5.47 16.34
C LYS A 1074 -64.71 -6.04 17.37
N GLN A 1075 -64.33 -7.10 18.09
CA GLN A 1075 -65.16 -7.68 19.15
C GLN A 1075 -65.46 -6.70 20.28
N HIS A 1076 -64.49 -5.84 20.63
CA HIS A 1076 -64.69 -4.82 21.65
C HIS A 1076 -65.63 -3.70 21.16
N GLU A 1077 -65.48 -3.25 19.91
CA GLU A 1077 -66.37 -2.28 19.27
C GLU A 1077 -67.81 -2.83 19.21
N GLU A 1078 -67.99 -4.08 18.77
CA GLU A 1078 -69.31 -4.75 18.73
C GLU A 1078 -69.93 -4.94 20.13
N ASN A 1079 -69.12 -5.21 21.17
CA ASN A 1079 -69.61 -5.33 22.54
C ASN A 1079 -69.99 -3.97 23.17
N MET A 1080 -69.35 -2.87 22.76
CA MET A 1080 -69.69 -1.52 23.20
C MET A 1080 -71.00 -1.04 22.56
N ASP A 1081 -71.20 -1.31 21.26
CA ASP A 1081 -72.46 -1.02 20.56
C ASP A 1081 -73.65 -1.81 21.15
N HIS A 1082 -73.40 -2.99 21.72
CA HIS A 1082 -74.40 -3.80 22.43
C HIS A 1082 -74.70 -3.33 23.87
N ILE A 1083 -73.89 -2.45 24.46
CA ILE A 1083 -74.10 -1.88 25.81
C ILE A 1083 -74.79 -0.50 25.72
N GLU A 1084 -74.70 0.20 24.59
CA GLU A 1084 -75.36 1.49 24.34
C GLU A 1084 -76.79 1.36 23.74
N LEU A 1085 -77.20 0.16 23.31
CA LEU A 1085 -78.58 -0.22 22.94
C LEU A 1085 -79.32 -0.85 24.13
#